data_AF-A0A6S6SAD2-F1
#
_entry.id   AF-A0A6S6SAD2-F1
#
_cell.length_a   1.000
_cell.length_b   1.000
_cell.length_c   1.000
_cell.angle_alpha   90.00
_cell.angle_beta   90.00
_cell.angle_gamma   90.00
#
_symmetry.space_group_name_H-M   'P 1'
#
loop_
_entity.id
_entity.type
_entity.pdbx_description
1 polymer ?
#
loop_
_entity_poly.entity_id
_entity_poly.type
_entity_poly.pdbx_seq_one_letter_code
_entity_poly.pdbx_strand_id
1 'polypeptide(L)'
;MKNKNFKFIDLFAGIGGFHQSMYELGGECVFASEIDLNARKTYEHNFSKHSPNLFSNGLFNKDIKTIMPEEIPNFDVLCAGFPCQPFSQAGKKYGFEDNHKSERGNLFFDIAEIIKVKRPKAFFLENVRGLVKHDNGNTFKTIQHILTEELGYSFYHQIVKASDYGLPQLRPRAFMIGFRDEELLQGFNFPPKIPLKFNMSDVWGGECSREIGFTVRVGGRGSKIDDRRNWDAYLVNGEVRRLSFKEAQKIQGFPDDYHFPVSATQAMKQLGNSVAIDAVKCVGHNLIEYMNNLDNKGKQMKKTNNKGEWTELYTFIKILLEQRLVLSDKDLNPTGEYFKVNKVTTENLELDFIPLSEFSIKSVNRNTKEEVEIGISEIINSDTLANILNKIKTGRGTFEINDFEVIQTSLGFSVVKGGTSSQKADIVLGIEHHSFIKENESFGIKSYLGNKLTLLNASGNTNFMFEIVNLDNNKITEINSISTRTKLKDRIESIITNGGVFNYLKAEKDTMNYNLKMVDNILPNIIGYLLMTFYGNRVSKISNIVDYLCDNTDILNELDIDDKEMLINKLKKFLVDILLGFFAGSKWDGSYESNGTIVVKENGSLVTFHIIDMESLKDYLYENIRLDTPSSSRHKFGTIIQDKTKNYLKLNLQLRF
;
A
#
# COMPACT_ATOMS: atom_id res chain seq x y z
N MET A 1 -13.40 -14.16 -22.55
CA MET A 1 -13.25 -14.68 -21.17
C MET A 1 -13.65 -13.55 -20.23
N LYS A 2 -14.29 -13.82 -19.07
CA LYS A 2 -14.45 -12.77 -18.03
C LYS A 2 -13.05 -12.37 -17.53
N ASN A 3 -12.82 -11.08 -17.28
CA ASN A 3 -11.61 -10.67 -16.56
C ASN A 3 -11.61 -11.34 -15.18
N LYS A 4 -10.48 -11.95 -14.82
CA LYS A 4 -10.27 -12.58 -13.51
C LYS A 4 -9.81 -11.50 -12.54
N ASN A 5 -10.59 -11.26 -11.49
CA ASN A 5 -10.41 -10.10 -10.60
C ASN A 5 -9.63 -10.43 -9.32
N PHE A 6 -9.55 -11.70 -8.93
CA PHE A 6 -8.83 -12.18 -7.74
C PHE A 6 -8.49 -13.68 -7.87
N LYS A 7 -7.56 -14.16 -7.04
CA LYS A 7 -7.19 -15.58 -6.93
C LYS A 7 -7.69 -16.18 -5.61
N PHE A 8 -8.13 -17.43 -5.63
CA PHE A 8 -8.58 -18.13 -4.44
C PHE A 8 -8.12 -19.58 -4.40
N ILE A 9 -8.22 -20.20 -3.22
CA ILE A 9 -8.02 -21.64 -3.03
C ILE A 9 -9.25 -22.30 -2.39
N ASP A 10 -9.48 -23.57 -2.70
CA ASP A 10 -10.64 -24.36 -2.24
C ASP A 10 -10.18 -25.58 -1.42
N LEU A 11 -10.18 -25.46 -0.09
CA LEU A 11 -9.76 -26.51 0.85
C LEU A 11 -10.96 -27.32 1.36
N PHE A 12 -10.78 -28.64 1.47
CA PHE A 12 -11.88 -29.58 1.76
C PHE A 12 -12.99 -29.44 0.71
N ALA A 13 -12.55 -29.36 -0.54
CA ALA A 13 -13.32 -28.80 -1.65
C ALA A 13 -14.61 -29.58 -1.93
N GLY A 14 -14.64 -30.88 -1.63
CA GLY A 14 -15.74 -31.77 -1.92
C GLY A 14 -16.07 -31.79 -3.41
N ILE A 15 -17.20 -31.21 -3.77
CA ILE A 15 -17.66 -31.03 -5.16
C ILE A 15 -17.55 -29.56 -5.63
N GLY A 16 -16.77 -28.73 -4.93
CA GLY A 16 -16.41 -27.38 -5.35
C GLY A 16 -17.56 -26.39 -5.28
N GLY A 17 -18.34 -26.42 -4.20
CA GLY A 17 -19.37 -25.40 -3.98
C GLY A 17 -18.77 -24.01 -3.77
N PHE A 18 -17.62 -23.91 -3.10
CA PHE A 18 -16.80 -22.69 -3.07
C PHE A 18 -16.21 -22.36 -4.45
N HIS A 19 -15.61 -23.33 -5.16
CA HIS A 19 -15.13 -23.11 -6.54
C HIS A 19 -16.19 -22.51 -7.45
N GLN A 20 -17.38 -23.12 -7.54
CA GLN A 20 -18.50 -22.64 -8.35
C GLN A 20 -18.86 -21.20 -7.98
N SER A 21 -19.04 -20.93 -6.69
CA SER A 21 -19.47 -19.61 -6.18
C SER A 21 -18.44 -18.52 -6.50
N MET A 22 -17.15 -18.77 -6.23
CA MET A 22 -16.07 -17.80 -6.45
C MET A 22 -15.71 -17.63 -7.93
N TYR A 23 -15.77 -18.69 -8.73
CA TYR A 23 -15.58 -18.63 -10.19
C TYR A 23 -16.67 -17.79 -10.87
N GLU A 24 -17.93 -17.93 -10.46
CA GLU A 24 -19.03 -17.10 -10.98
C GLU A 24 -18.85 -15.60 -10.69
N LEU A 25 -18.25 -15.28 -9.53
CA LEU A 25 -17.85 -13.95 -9.08
C LEU A 25 -16.55 -13.42 -9.75
N GLY A 26 -15.95 -14.19 -10.66
CA GLY A 26 -14.75 -13.77 -11.41
C GLY A 26 -13.41 -14.13 -10.75
N GLY A 27 -13.42 -15.07 -9.79
CA GLY A 27 -12.20 -15.60 -9.16
C GLY A 27 -11.51 -16.68 -9.99
N GLU A 28 -10.19 -16.79 -9.82
CA GLU A 28 -9.38 -17.89 -10.33
C GLU A 28 -9.01 -18.87 -9.20
N CYS A 29 -9.42 -20.13 -9.31
CA CYS A 29 -8.98 -21.19 -8.41
C CYS A 29 -7.55 -21.59 -8.76
N VAL A 30 -6.58 -21.28 -7.89
CA VAL A 30 -5.15 -21.60 -8.11
C VAL A 30 -4.67 -22.83 -7.35
N PHE A 31 -5.44 -23.33 -6.39
CA PHE A 31 -5.15 -24.58 -5.67
C PHE A 31 -6.43 -25.13 -5.05
N ALA A 32 -6.56 -26.45 -5.00
CA ALA A 32 -7.66 -27.12 -4.31
C ALA A 32 -7.21 -28.42 -3.66
N SER A 33 -7.87 -28.81 -2.56
CA SER A 33 -7.55 -30.05 -1.83
C SER A 33 -8.81 -30.84 -1.48
N GLU A 34 -8.87 -32.10 -1.91
CA GLU A 34 -9.96 -33.04 -1.60
C GLU A 34 -9.45 -34.49 -1.58
N ILE A 35 -9.84 -35.27 -0.55
CA ILE A 35 -9.33 -36.61 -0.26
C ILE A 35 -10.29 -37.75 -0.69
N ASP A 36 -11.61 -37.51 -0.72
CA ASP A 36 -12.60 -38.48 -1.16
C ASP A 36 -12.53 -38.67 -2.68
N LEU A 37 -12.12 -39.87 -3.10
CA LEU A 37 -11.92 -40.22 -4.51
C LEU A 37 -13.16 -39.99 -5.40
N ASN A 38 -14.38 -40.14 -4.86
CA ASN A 38 -15.59 -39.89 -5.63
C ASN A 38 -15.87 -38.39 -5.74
N ALA A 39 -15.64 -37.62 -4.67
CA ALA A 39 -15.74 -36.16 -4.70
C ALA A 39 -14.75 -35.57 -5.72
N ARG A 40 -13.50 -36.04 -5.73
CA ARG A 40 -12.49 -35.67 -6.73
C ARG A 40 -12.95 -35.89 -8.17
N LYS A 41 -13.55 -37.05 -8.48
CA LYS A 41 -14.09 -37.34 -9.83
C LYS A 41 -15.16 -36.34 -10.24
N THR A 42 -16.09 -36.02 -9.34
CA THR A 42 -17.15 -35.02 -9.60
C THR A 42 -16.55 -33.63 -9.79
N TYR A 43 -15.60 -33.23 -8.94
CA TYR A 43 -14.91 -31.94 -9.01
C TYR A 43 -14.16 -31.77 -10.34
N GLU A 44 -13.31 -32.74 -10.69
CA GLU A 44 -12.51 -32.73 -11.92
C GLU A 44 -13.38 -32.69 -13.17
N HIS A 45 -14.47 -33.46 -13.21
CA HIS A 45 -15.40 -33.48 -14.34
C HIS A 45 -16.04 -32.11 -14.63
N ASN A 46 -16.43 -31.36 -13.59
CA ASN A 46 -17.09 -30.06 -13.77
C ASN A 46 -16.09 -28.91 -13.97
N PHE A 47 -14.94 -28.92 -13.29
CA PHE A 47 -14.01 -27.78 -13.30
C PHE A 47 -12.85 -27.89 -14.30
N SER A 48 -12.55 -29.05 -14.90
CA SER A 48 -11.44 -29.19 -15.86
C SER A 48 -11.53 -28.25 -17.07
N LYS A 49 -12.76 -27.93 -17.52
CA LYS A 49 -13.01 -27.00 -18.64
C LYS A 49 -12.81 -25.53 -18.25
N HIS A 50 -13.07 -25.19 -16.99
CA HIS A 50 -13.11 -23.81 -16.49
C HIS A 50 -11.81 -23.38 -15.80
N SER A 51 -11.13 -24.33 -15.16
CA SER A 51 -9.87 -24.15 -14.43
C SER A 51 -8.83 -25.21 -14.87
N PRO A 52 -8.50 -25.33 -16.18
CA PRO A 52 -7.62 -26.40 -16.69
C PRO A 52 -6.23 -26.40 -16.02
N ASN A 53 -5.69 -25.20 -15.75
CA ASN A 53 -4.39 -25.00 -15.10
C ASN A 53 -4.30 -25.66 -13.70
N LEU A 54 -5.43 -25.81 -13.00
CA LEU A 54 -5.49 -26.47 -11.69
C LEU A 54 -5.12 -27.96 -11.81
N PHE A 55 -5.53 -28.60 -12.90
CA PHE A 55 -5.33 -30.03 -13.13
C PHE A 55 -4.02 -30.29 -13.87
N SER A 56 -3.71 -29.54 -14.94
CA SER A 56 -2.49 -29.71 -15.73
C SER A 56 -1.20 -29.51 -14.91
N ASN A 57 -1.25 -28.65 -13.89
CA ASN A 57 -0.09 -28.29 -13.09
C ASN A 57 -0.02 -29.07 -11.76
N GLY A 58 -0.89 -30.07 -11.55
CA GLY A 58 -0.91 -30.88 -10.32
C GLY A 58 -1.42 -30.13 -9.07
N LEU A 59 -2.08 -28.99 -9.23
CA LEU A 59 -2.53 -28.10 -8.15
C LEU A 59 -3.86 -28.54 -7.50
N PHE A 60 -4.45 -29.66 -7.96
CA PHE A 60 -5.52 -30.36 -7.26
C PHE A 60 -4.97 -31.44 -6.31
N ASN A 61 -4.43 -30.99 -5.18
CA ASN A 61 -3.86 -31.86 -4.13
C ASN A 61 -4.89 -32.86 -3.57
N LYS A 62 -4.41 -34.03 -3.11
CA LYS A 62 -5.23 -35.13 -2.56
C LYS A 62 -5.36 -35.09 -1.04
N ASP A 63 -4.30 -34.75 -0.32
CA ASP A 63 -4.29 -34.69 1.13
C ASP A 63 -3.56 -33.42 1.55
N ILE A 64 -4.26 -32.55 2.27
CA ILE A 64 -3.76 -31.25 2.71
C ILE A 64 -2.54 -31.38 3.63
N LYS A 65 -2.35 -32.55 4.25
CA LYS A 65 -1.21 -32.84 5.14
C LYS A 65 0.06 -33.25 4.40
N THR A 66 0.01 -33.42 3.08
CA THR A 66 1.17 -33.84 2.26
C THR A 66 1.73 -32.74 1.38
N ILE A 67 1.28 -31.50 1.51
CA ILE A 67 1.77 -30.33 0.78
C ILE A 67 2.35 -29.34 1.78
N MET A 68 3.54 -28.78 1.52
CA MET A 68 4.04 -27.68 2.35
C MET A 68 3.31 -26.38 1.98
N PRO A 69 2.91 -25.54 2.94
CA PRO A 69 2.26 -24.26 2.66
C PRO A 69 3.03 -23.37 1.67
N GLU A 70 4.36 -23.48 1.64
CA GLU A 70 5.26 -22.81 0.70
C GLU A 70 4.99 -23.18 -0.76
N GLU A 71 4.63 -24.44 -1.04
CA GLU A 71 4.42 -24.99 -2.40
C GLU A 71 3.08 -24.55 -3.02
N ILE A 72 2.10 -24.15 -2.21
CA ILE A 72 0.82 -23.63 -2.71
C ILE A 72 1.09 -22.31 -3.48
N PRO A 73 0.44 -22.02 -4.63
CA PRO A 73 0.57 -20.72 -5.29
C PRO A 73 0.10 -19.56 -4.40
N ASN A 74 0.45 -18.31 -4.73
CA ASN A 74 -0.09 -17.13 -4.04
C ASN A 74 -1.54 -16.86 -4.45
N PHE A 75 -2.40 -16.50 -3.49
CA PHE A 75 -3.82 -16.24 -3.65
C PHE A 75 -4.31 -15.10 -2.73
N ASP A 76 -5.45 -14.50 -3.09
CA ASP A 76 -6.09 -13.43 -2.31
C ASP A 76 -7.04 -13.98 -1.24
N VAL A 77 -7.82 -15.03 -1.54
CA VAL A 77 -8.88 -15.57 -0.67
C VAL A 77 -8.71 -17.06 -0.36
N LEU A 78 -8.72 -17.45 0.91
CA LEU A 78 -8.82 -18.85 1.34
C LEU A 78 -10.29 -19.25 1.52
N CYS A 79 -10.76 -20.30 0.85
CA CYS A 79 -12.07 -20.91 1.12
C CYS A 79 -11.91 -22.29 1.77
N ALA A 80 -12.69 -22.60 2.82
CA ALA A 80 -12.65 -23.93 3.45
C ALA A 80 -13.97 -24.35 4.13
N GLY A 81 -14.55 -25.46 3.68
CA GLY A 81 -15.70 -26.13 4.33
C GLY A 81 -15.24 -27.30 5.21
N PHE A 82 -14.59 -27.00 6.33
CA PHE A 82 -13.78 -27.99 7.05
C PHE A 82 -14.59 -28.91 7.99
N PRO A 83 -14.20 -30.18 8.17
CA PRO A 83 -14.86 -31.09 9.10
C PRO A 83 -14.85 -30.59 10.56
N CYS A 84 -16.01 -30.63 11.22
CA CYS A 84 -16.13 -30.27 12.64
C CYS A 84 -15.46 -31.34 13.53
N GLN A 85 -14.31 -31.01 14.13
CA GLN A 85 -13.61 -31.85 15.09
C GLN A 85 -13.40 -31.10 16.41
N PRO A 86 -13.54 -31.75 17.59
CA PRO A 86 -13.17 -31.15 18.86
C PRO A 86 -11.67 -30.84 18.90
N PHE A 87 -11.29 -29.72 19.51
CA PHE A 87 -9.95 -29.60 20.10
C PHE A 87 -9.91 -30.41 21.40
N SER A 88 -8.73 -30.90 21.77
CA SER A 88 -8.50 -31.54 23.08
C SER A 88 -8.48 -30.48 24.19
N GLN A 89 -8.14 -30.85 25.44
CA GLN A 89 -8.23 -29.95 26.60
C GLN A 89 -7.18 -28.80 26.58
N ALA A 90 -7.36 -27.83 25.69
CA ALA A 90 -6.48 -26.69 25.45
C ALA A 90 -6.63 -25.54 26.49
N GLY A 91 -7.26 -25.77 27.64
CA GLY A 91 -7.66 -24.71 28.57
C GLY A 91 -6.54 -24.01 29.36
N LYS A 92 -5.26 -24.31 29.13
CA LYS A 92 -4.13 -23.79 29.94
C LYS A 92 -2.81 -23.52 29.19
N LYS A 93 -2.78 -23.56 27.85
CA LYS A 93 -1.56 -23.28 27.06
C LYS A 93 -1.85 -22.33 25.90
N TYR A 94 -1.33 -21.12 26.00
CA TYR A 94 -1.36 -20.12 24.94
C TYR A 94 -0.04 -20.20 24.15
N GLY A 95 -0.13 -20.47 22.85
CA GLY A 95 1.05 -20.55 21.98
C GLY A 95 0.87 -21.51 20.79
N PHE A 96 0.88 -20.95 19.58
CA PHE A 96 0.83 -21.65 18.29
C PHE A 96 1.75 -22.88 18.23
N GLU A 97 3.01 -22.74 18.67
CA GLU A 97 4.03 -23.79 18.58
C GLU A 97 3.81 -24.97 19.55
N ASP A 98 3.11 -24.74 20.67
CA ASP A 98 2.90 -25.75 21.72
C ASP A 98 1.70 -26.65 21.37
N ASN A 99 0.66 -26.09 20.73
CA ASN A 99 -0.56 -26.80 20.34
C ASN A 99 -0.36 -27.73 19.11
N HIS A 100 0.51 -27.35 18.16
CA HIS A 100 0.78 -28.14 16.95
C HIS A 100 1.37 -29.55 17.20
N LYS A 101 1.88 -29.83 18.41
CA LYS A 101 2.39 -31.17 18.77
C LYS A 101 1.31 -32.12 19.28
N SER A 102 0.30 -31.63 20.00
CA SER A 102 -0.80 -32.44 20.53
C SER A 102 -1.97 -32.60 19.56
N GLU A 103 -2.21 -31.64 18.66
CA GLU A 103 -3.47 -31.54 17.92
C GLU A 103 -3.39 -31.87 16.43
N ARG A 104 -2.32 -32.56 15.98
CA ARG A 104 -2.06 -32.97 14.57
C ARG A 104 -3.20 -33.70 13.85
N GLY A 105 -4.22 -34.15 14.57
CA GLY A 105 -5.44 -34.72 13.99
C GLY A 105 -6.41 -33.70 13.41
N ASN A 106 -6.46 -32.47 13.95
CA ASN A 106 -7.51 -31.49 13.66
C ASN A 106 -7.18 -30.62 12.43
N LEU A 107 -8.05 -30.68 11.42
CA LEU A 107 -7.86 -30.06 10.11
C LEU A 107 -7.91 -28.52 10.12
N PHE A 108 -8.34 -27.89 11.22
CA PHE A 108 -8.25 -26.44 11.36
C PHE A 108 -6.81 -25.91 11.44
N PHE A 109 -5.87 -26.68 12.04
CA PHE A 109 -4.48 -26.24 12.12
C PHE A 109 -3.77 -26.26 10.76
N ASP A 110 -4.17 -27.16 9.86
CA ASP A 110 -3.68 -27.16 8.48
C ASP A 110 -4.13 -25.87 7.75
N ILE A 111 -5.35 -25.38 8.01
CA ILE A 111 -5.81 -24.06 7.53
C ILE A 111 -5.00 -22.92 8.16
N ALA A 112 -4.83 -22.94 9.49
CA ALA A 112 -4.15 -21.88 10.22
C ALA A 112 -2.68 -21.72 9.78
N GLU A 113 -1.96 -22.82 9.54
CA GLU A 113 -0.59 -22.77 9.02
C GLU A 113 -0.52 -22.26 7.58
N ILE A 114 -1.49 -22.61 6.72
CA ILE A 114 -1.59 -22.03 5.37
C ILE A 114 -1.86 -20.52 5.44
N ILE A 115 -2.76 -20.05 6.33
CA ILE A 115 -3.00 -18.62 6.54
C ILE A 115 -1.73 -17.91 7.06
N LYS A 116 -1.01 -18.54 7.98
CA LYS A 116 0.23 -18.02 8.56
C LYS A 116 1.32 -17.81 7.52
N VAL A 117 1.58 -18.83 6.69
CA VAL A 117 2.64 -18.77 5.65
C VAL A 117 2.21 -17.94 4.45
N LYS A 118 0.98 -18.09 3.94
CA LYS A 118 0.54 -17.40 2.72
C LYS A 118 -0.01 -16.01 2.93
N ARG A 119 -0.44 -15.67 4.14
CA ARG A 119 -1.00 -14.35 4.48
C ARG A 119 -2.05 -13.88 3.45
N PRO A 120 -3.10 -14.66 3.12
CA PRO A 120 -4.14 -14.20 2.17
C PRO A 120 -4.79 -12.89 2.63
N LYS A 121 -5.35 -12.11 1.71
CA LYS A 121 -6.10 -10.89 2.05
C LYS A 121 -7.35 -11.18 2.85
N ALA A 122 -8.02 -12.30 2.57
CA ALA A 122 -9.22 -12.72 3.29
C ALA A 122 -9.32 -14.24 3.44
N PHE A 123 -10.12 -14.68 4.40
CA PHE A 123 -10.60 -16.07 4.50
C PHE A 123 -12.12 -16.13 4.55
N PHE A 124 -12.67 -17.24 4.06
CA PHE A 124 -14.06 -17.64 4.17
C PHE A 124 -14.11 -19.11 4.61
N LEU A 125 -14.39 -19.32 5.90
CA LEU A 125 -14.55 -20.65 6.48
C LEU A 125 -16.05 -20.95 6.68
N GLU A 126 -16.47 -22.18 6.40
CA GLU A 126 -17.81 -22.69 6.66
C GLU A 126 -17.74 -23.84 7.67
N ASN A 127 -18.75 -23.91 8.54
CA ASN A 127 -18.98 -25.09 9.36
C ASN A 127 -20.47 -25.25 9.76
N VAL A 128 -20.80 -26.38 10.39
CA VAL A 128 -22.14 -26.59 10.97
C VAL A 128 -22.44 -25.57 12.06
N ARG A 129 -23.72 -25.14 12.17
CA ARG A 129 -24.16 -24.20 13.23
C ARG A 129 -23.83 -24.64 14.67
N GLY A 130 -23.54 -25.92 14.87
CA GLY A 130 -23.18 -26.50 16.16
C GLY A 130 -21.81 -26.05 16.66
N LEU A 131 -20.87 -25.71 15.76
CA LEU A 131 -19.50 -25.32 16.11
C LEU A 131 -19.47 -24.16 17.12
N VAL A 132 -20.33 -23.15 16.94
CA VAL A 132 -20.44 -21.96 17.80
C VAL A 132 -20.78 -22.32 19.26
N LYS A 133 -21.41 -23.47 19.51
CA LYS A 133 -21.77 -23.96 20.85
C LYS A 133 -20.98 -25.22 21.26
N HIS A 134 -20.08 -25.69 20.41
CA HIS A 134 -19.31 -26.91 20.65
C HIS A 134 -18.32 -26.71 21.81
N ASP A 135 -18.19 -27.71 22.68
CA ASP A 135 -17.43 -27.65 23.94
C ASP A 135 -17.71 -26.36 24.74
N ASN A 136 -18.98 -26.08 25.04
CA ASN A 136 -19.43 -24.85 25.71
C ASN A 136 -18.98 -23.54 25.03
N GLY A 137 -18.70 -23.59 23.72
CA GLY A 137 -18.18 -22.49 22.90
C GLY A 137 -16.66 -22.36 22.90
N ASN A 138 -15.92 -23.19 23.65
CA ASN A 138 -14.44 -23.14 23.69
C ASN A 138 -13.84 -23.36 22.30
N THR A 139 -14.34 -24.35 21.54
CA THR A 139 -13.84 -24.65 20.20
C THR A 139 -13.96 -23.44 19.27
N PHE A 140 -15.08 -22.72 19.33
CA PHE A 140 -15.26 -21.51 18.55
C PHE A 140 -14.35 -20.36 19.01
N LYS A 141 -14.17 -20.19 20.33
CA LYS A 141 -13.24 -19.21 20.90
C LYS A 141 -11.78 -19.48 20.54
N THR A 142 -11.35 -20.74 20.50
CA THR A 142 -10.00 -21.13 20.08
C THR A 142 -9.76 -20.79 18.61
N ILE A 143 -10.71 -21.09 17.72
CA ILE A 143 -10.66 -20.69 16.30
C ILE A 143 -10.54 -19.17 16.17
N GLN A 144 -11.41 -18.43 16.87
CA GLN A 144 -11.39 -16.97 16.87
C GLN A 144 -10.04 -16.43 17.39
N HIS A 145 -9.55 -16.91 18.52
CA HIS A 145 -8.28 -16.46 19.14
C HIS A 145 -7.07 -16.71 18.23
N ILE A 146 -6.98 -17.88 17.59
CA ILE A 146 -5.89 -18.19 16.65
C ILE A 146 -5.95 -17.24 15.45
N LEU A 147 -7.15 -16.97 14.91
CA LEU A 147 -7.29 -16.08 13.75
C LEU A 147 -7.03 -14.60 14.11
N THR A 148 -7.47 -14.12 15.28
CA THR A 148 -7.32 -12.72 15.70
C THR A 148 -5.98 -12.43 16.38
N GLU A 149 -5.68 -13.10 17.49
CA GLU A 149 -4.53 -12.76 18.33
C GLU A 149 -3.21 -13.37 17.83
N GLU A 150 -3.26 -14.59 17.29
CA GLU A 150 -2.05 -15.29 16.83
C GLU A 150 -1.71 -15.00 15.36
N LEU A 151 -2.74 -14.82 14.51
CA LEU A 151 -2.58 -14.57 13.07
C LEU A 151 -2.91 -13.12 12.66
N GLY A 152 -3.46 -12.26 13.52
CA GLY A 152 -3.66 -10.84 13.21
C GLY A 152 -4.67 -10.56 12.09
N TYR A 153 -5.73 -11.35 11.99
CA TYR A 153 -6.87 -11.09 11.12
C TYR A 153 -8.06 -10.54 11.91
N SER A 154 -8.98 -9.85 11.23
CA SER A 154 -10.31 -9.64 11.79
C SER A 154 -11.13 -10.94 11.82
N PHE A 155 -12.23 -10.96 12.56
CA PHE A 155 -13.10 -12.13 12.66
C PHE A 155 -14.57 -11.75 12.78
N TYR A 156 -15.31 -11.98 11.69
CA TYR A 156 -16.75 -11.82 11.57
C TYR A 156 -17.42 -13.19 11.47
N HIS A 157 -18.57 -13.36 12.13
CA HIS A 157 -19.30 -14.61 12.03
C HIS A 157 -20.82 -14.40 12.04
N GLN A 158 -21.54 -15.25 11.30
CA GLN A 158 -23.00 -15.26 11.29
C GLN A 158 -23.54 -16.67 11.05
N ILE A 159 -24.70 -16.99 11.65
CA ILE A 159 -25.46 -18.17 11.28
C ILE A 159 -26.29 -17.85 10.02
N VAL A 160 -25.74 -18.23 8.88
CA VAL A 160 -26.34 -18.08 7.55
C VAL A 160 -27.30 -19.26 7.27
N LYS A 161 -28.49 -18.99 6.75
CA LYS A 161 -29.45 -20.01 6.31
C LYS A 161 -29.61 -19.93 4.80
N ALA A 162 -29.60 -21.06 4.09
CA ALA A 162 -29.86 -21.07 2.64
C ALA A 162 -31.23 -20.44 2.27
N SER A 163 -32.25 -20.62 3.12
CA SER A 163 -33.58 -19.96 3.01
C SER A 163 -33.55 -18.43 3.03
N ASP A 164 -32.53 -17.84 3.66
CA ASP A 164 -32.39 -16.39 3.77
C ASP A 164 -31.64 -15.81 2.56
N TYR A 165 -31.17 -16.68 1.63
CA TYR A 165 -30.39 -16.36 0.44
C TYR A 165 -30.92 -17.08 -0.82
N GLY A 166 -32.24 -17.11 -0.99
CA GLY A 166 -32.87 -17.53 -2.26
C GLY A 166 -33.14 -19.03 -2.45
N LEU A 167 -32.61 -19.92 -1.61
CA LEU A 167 -32.75 -21.37 -1.77
C LEU A 167 -33.75 -21.98 -0.79
N PRO A 168 -34.70 -22.85 -1.22
CA PRO A 168 -35.73 -23.41 -0.34
C PRO A 168 -35.20 -24.57 0.50
N GLN A 169 -34.15 -24.35 1.29
CA GLN A 169 -33.52 -25.34 2.15
C GLN A 169 -33.28 -24.79 3.57
N LEU A 170 -33.78 -25.51 4.59
CA LEU A 170 -33.51 -25.22 5.99
C LEU A 170 -32.09 -25.70 6.37
N ARG A 171 -31.06 -25.04 5.82
CA ARG A 171 -29.63 -25.34 6.01
C ARG A 171 -28.92 -24.19 6.74
N PRO A 172 -28.99 -24.11 8.09
CA PRO A 172 -28.22 -23.15 8.87
C PRO A 172 -26.75 -23.60 9.00
N ARG A 173 -25.82 -22.68 8.77
CA ARG A 173 -24.36 -22.85 8.84
C ARG A 173 -23.68 -21.67 9.49
N ALA A 174 -22.57 -21.92 10.18
CA ALA A 174 -21.71 -20.87 10.71
C ALA A 174 -20.73 -20.48 9.60
N PHE A 175 -20.86 -19.26 9.08
CA PHE A 175 -19.88 -18.67 8.18
C PHE A 175 -18.96 -17.78 9.00
N MET A 176 -17.66 -17.88 8.76
CA MET A 176 -16.61 -17.12 9.45
C MET A 176 -15.76 -16.43 8.38
N ILE A 177 -15.76 -15.11 8.40
CA ILE A 177 -15.06 -14.24 7.45
C ILE A 177 -14.01 -13.43 8.21
N GLY A 178 -12.85 -13.20 7.62
CA GLY A 178 -11.85 -12.32 8.20
C GLY A 178 -10.90 -11.78 7.15
N PHE A 179 -10.36 -10.60 7.44
CA PHE A 179 -9.52 -9.83 6.53
C PHE A 179 -8.17 -9.53 7.20
N ARG A 180 -7.14 -9.49 6.38
CA ARG A 180 -5.79 -9.09 6.78
C ARG A 180 -5.73 -7.56 6.83
N ASP A 181 -4.97 -7.02 7.77
CA ASP A 181 -4.61 -5.58 7.81
C ASP A 181 -5.82 -4.60 7.89
N GLU A 182 -6.94 -5.01 8.52
CA GLU A 182 -8.18 -4.21 8.63
C GLU A 182 -8.14 -3.07 9.69
N GLU A 183 -7.25 -3.19 10.68
CA GLU A 183 -7.03 -2.21 11.77
C GLU A 183 -8.31 -1.57 12.36
N LEU A 184 -8.37 -0.23 12.41
CA LEU A 184 -9.41 0.57 13.08
C LEU A 184 -10.75 0.63 12.31
N LEU A 185 -10.92 -0.14 11.23
CA LEU A 185 -12.10 -0.14 10.38
C LEU A 185 -12.95 -1.39 10.57
N GLN A 186 -13.59 -1.56 11.74
CA GLN A 186 -14.63 -2.60 11.88
C GLN A 186 -15.86 -2.23 11.03
N GLY A 187 -16.06 -2.92 9.89
CA GLY A 187 -17.10 -2.53 8.94
C GLY A 187 -17.68 -3.63 8.03
N PHE A 188 -17.13 -4.85 8.04
CA PHE A 188 -17.72 -5.92 7.23
C PHE A 188 -19.13 -6.29 7.74
N ASN A 189 -20.09 -6.29 6.82
CA ASN A 189 -21.46 -6.71 7.09
C ASN A 189 -21.83 -7.86 6.16
N PHE A 190 -22.39 -8.93 6.75
CA PHE A 190 -23.02 -9.99 5.97
C PHE A 190 -24.17 -9.43 5.13
N PRO A 191 -24.38 -9.92 3.90
CA PRO A 191 -25.40 -9.42 3.00
C PRO A 191 -26.81 -9.51 3.62
N PRO A 192 -27.69 -8.53 3.33
CA PRO A 192 -29.08 -8.61 3.75
C PRO A 192 -29.76 -9.85 3.14
N LYS A 193 -30.83 -10.30 3.81
CA LYS A 193 -31.60 -11.46 3.36
C LYS A 193 -32.31 -11.15 2.06
N ILE A 194 -32.35 -12.12 1.15
CA ILE A 194 -33.12 -12.04 -0.09
C ILE A 194 -34.27 -13.06 -0.07
N PRO A 195 -35.43 -12.76 -0.69
CA PRO A 195 -36.53 -13.72 -0.83
C PRO A 195 -36.11 -15.00 -1.55
N LEU A 196 -36.90 -16.06 -1.37
CA LEU A 196 -36.73 -17.31 -2.12
C LEU A 196 -36.83 -17.04 -3.64
N LYS A 197 -35.89 -17.59 -4.41
CA LYS A 197 -35.93 -17.58 -5.88
C LYS A 197 -37.00 -18.54 -6.42
N PHE A 198 -37.22 -19.61 -5.67
CA PHE A 198 -38.16 -20.69 -5.93
C PHE A 198 -38.41 -21.45 -4.60
N ASN A 199 -39.56 -22.10 -4.48
CA ASN A 199 -39.94 -22.93 -3.33
C ASN A 199 -39.81 -24.43 -3.66
N MET A 200 -40.12 -25.32 -2.71
CA MET A 200 -40.07 -26.77 -2.98
C MET A 200 -41.10 -27.26 -4.02
N SER A 201 -42.25 -26.60 -4.18
CA SER A 201 -43.21 -26.96 -5.24
C SER A 201 -42.61 -26.72 -6.64
N ASP A 202 -41.84 -25.65 -6.81
CA ASP A 202 -41.06 -25.35 -8.03
C ASP A 202 -39.88 -26.32 -8.23
N VAL A 203 -39.37 -26.92 -7.15
CA VAL A 203 -38.35 -27.99 -7.20
C VAL A 203 -38.97 -29.29 -7.69
N TRP A 204 -40.16 -29.62 -7.19
CA TRP A 204 -40.86 -30.87 -7.49
C TRP A 204 -41.70 -30.85 -8.78
N GLY A 205 -42.04 -29.66 -9.30
CA GLY A 205 -42.97 -29.51 -10.42
C GLY A 205 -44.43 -29.82 -10.04
N GLY A 206 -44.82 -29.57 -8.78
CA GLY A 206 -46.13 -29.89 -8.23
C GLY A 206 -46.30 -29.39 -6.80
N GLU A 207 -47.52 -29.37 -6.29
CA GLU A 207 -47.85 -28.86 -4.95
C GLU A 207 -47.14 -29.68 -3.86
N CYS A 208 -46.16 -29.07 -3.18
CA CYS A 208 -45.41 -29.68 -2.09
C CYS A 208 -45.96 -29.23 -0.73
N SER A 209 -46.10 -30.14 0.23
CA SER A 209 -46.59 -29.85 1.60
C SER A 209 -45.70 -28.94 2.46
N ARG A 210 -44.60 -28.43 1.91
CA ARG A 210 -43.65 -27.54 2.58
C ARG A 210 -43.11 -26.56 1.56
N GLU A 211 -43.10 -25.28 1.89
CA GLU A 211 -42.45 -24.24 1.06
C GLU A 211 -40.92 -24.37 1.07
N ILE A 212 -40.35 -24.67 2.25
CA ILE A 212 -38.90 -24.80 2.48
C ILE A 212 -38.56 -26.24 2.88
N GLY A 213 -37.61 -26.84 2.17
CA GLY A 213 -37.11 -28.20 2.38
C GLY A 213 -36.27 -28.37 3.66
N PHE A 214 -36.03 -29.61 4.04
CA PHE A 214 -35.06 -29.98 5.08
C PHE A 214 -33.61 -29.83 4.57
N THR A 215 -32.63 -29.84 5.48
CA THR A 215 -31.20 -29.98 5.11
C THR A 215 -30.97 -31.30 4.37
N VAL A 216 -30.27 -31.27 3.22
CA VAL A 216 -29.83 -32.50 2.53
C VAL A 216 -28.91 -33.32 3.45
N ARG A 217 -29.31 -34.56 3.73
CA ARG A 217 -28.64 -35.44 4.70
C ARG A 217 -27.59 -36.35 4.05
N VAL A 218 -26.45 -36.50 4.74
CA VAL A 218 -25.36 -37.40 4.36
C VAL A 218 -25.67 -38.83 4.84
N GLY A 219 -26.43 -39.57 4.03
CA GLY A 219 -26.73 -40.99 4.25
C GLY A 219 -27.64 -41.32 5.45
N GLY A 220 -28.11 -42.57 5.46
CA GLY A 220 -29.00 -43.13 6.48
C GLY A 220 -30.03 -44.10 5.88
N ARG A 221 -30.65 -44.93 6.72
CA ARG A 221 -31.89 -45.62 6.30
C ARG A 221 -32.98 -44.57 6.12
N GLY A 222 -33.68 -44.63 5.00
CA GLY A 222 -34.77 -43.71 4.69
C GLY A 222 -35.85 -43.75 5.78
N SER A 223 -36.14 -42.59 6.37
CA SER A 223 -37.25 -42.44 7.32
C SER A 223 -38.59 -42.37 6.57
N LYS A 224 -39.69 -42.72 7.26
CA LYS A 224 -41.03 -42.44 6.76
C LYS A 224 -41.36 -40.95 6.92
N ILE A 225 -42.36 -40.45 6.22
CA ILE A 225 -42.73 -39.02 6.21
C ILE A 225 -43.19 -38.50 7.59
N ASP A 226 -43.76 -39.40 8.41
CA ASP A 226 -44.26 -39.20 9.78
C ASP A 226 -43.17 -39.36 10.87
N ASP A 227 -41.97 -39.82 10.53
CA ASP A 227 -40.86 -39.90 11.49
C ASP A 227 -40.30 -38.50 11.78
N ARG A 228 -40.13 -38.15 13.06
CA ARG A 228 -39.44 -36.93 13.51
C ARG A 228 -38.01 -36.76 12.97
N ARG A 229 -37.44 -37.82 12.39
CA ARG A 229 -36.13 -37.88 11.72
C ARG A 229 -36.23 -37.90 10.20
N ASN A 230 -37.38 -37.54 9.62
CA ASN A 230 -37.52 -37.29 8.19
C ASN A 230 -36.70 -36.07 7.78
N TRP A 231 -35.86 -36.23 6.75
CA TRP A 231 -35.09 -35.14 6.12
C TRP A 231 -35.22 -35.15 4.58
N ASP A 232 -35.94 -36.10 4.02
CA ASP A 232 -35.85 -36.44 2.59
C ASP A 232 -37.17 -36.90 1.96
N ALA A 233 -38.23 -37.16 2.73
CA ALA A 233 -39.57 -37.48 2.22
C ALA A 233 -40.52 -36.27 2.30
N TYR A 234 -41.27 -36.04 1.24
CA TYR A 234 -42.20 -34.92 1.06
C TYR A 234 -43.54 -35.43 0.50
N LEU A 235 -44.63 -34.74 0.80
CA LEU A 235 -45.92 -34.98 0.14
C LEU A 235 -45.99 -34.03 -1.06
N VAL A 236 -46.16 -34.59 -2.26
CA VAL A 236 -46.16 -33.86 -3.54
C VAL A 236 -47.38 -34.31 -4.34
N ASN A 237 -48.31 -33.42 -4.65
CA ASN A 237 -49.60 -33.74 -5.28
C ASN A 237 -50.35 -34.90 -4.58
N GLY A 238 -50.24 -35.01 -3.24
CA GLY A 238 -50.83 -36.10 -2.45
C GLY A 238 -50.01 -37.39 -2.38
N GLU A 239 -48.88 -37.51 -3.08
CA GLU A 239 -48.01 -38.70 -3.04
C GLU A 239 -46.77 -38.48 -2.18
N VAL A 240 -46.31 -39.52 -1.46
CA VAL A 240 -45.05 -39.45 -0.71
C VAL A 240 -43.87 -39.69 -1.65
N ARG A 241 -43.12 -38.63 -1.96
CA ARG A 241 -41.91 -38.67 -2.79
C ARG A 241 -40.65 -38.48 -1.95
N ARG A 242 -39.53 -39.09 -2.36
CA ARG A 242 -38.22 -38.97 -1.69
C ARG A 242 -37.25 -38.19 -2.57
N LEU A 243 -36.57 -37.22 -1.98
CA LEU A 243 -35.58 -36.35 -2.62
C LEU A 243 -34.50 -37.19 -3.31
N SER A 244 -34.34 -37.02 -4.62
CA SER A 244 -33.21 -37.60 -5.37
C SER A 244 -32.05 -36.60 -5.41
N PHE A 245 -30.94 -37.00 -6.05
CA PHE A 245 -29.81 -36.09 -6.24
C PHE A 245 -30.17 -34.89 -7.13
N LYS A 246 -31.19 -34.99 -8.01
CA LYS A 246 -31.61 -33.89 -8.90
C LYS A 246 -32.28 -32.76 -8.13
N GLU A 247 -33.27 -33.07 -7.29
CA GLU A 247 -33.90 -32.07 -6.43
C GLU A 247 -32.90 -31.55 -5.39
N ALA A 248 -32.01 -32.42 -4.87
CA ALA A 248 -30.95 -32.03 -3.94
C ALA A 248 -29.91 -31.06 -4.57
N GLN A 249 -29.58 -31.24 -5.86
CA GLN A 249 -28.74 -30.32 -6.66
C GLN A 249 -29.39 -28.94 -6.74
N LYS A 250 -30.67 -28.89 -7.16
CA LYS A 250 -31.45 -27.66 -7.28
C LYS A 250 -31.57 -26.90 -5.95
N ILE A 251 -31.90 -27.56 -4.84
CA ILE A 251 -32.02 -26.88 -3.52
C ILE A 251 -30.69 -26.54 -2.84
N GLN A 252 -29.56 -27.03 -3.36
CA GLN A 252 -28.22 -26.58 -2.99
C GLN A 252 -27.72 -25.42 -3.87
N GLY A 253 -28.41 -25.09 -4.97
CA GLY A 253 -28.06 -23.98 -5.87
C GLY A 253 -27.01 -24.31 -6.93
N PHE A 254 -26.71 -25.59 -7.17
CA PHE A 254 -25.86 -25.98 -8.30
C PHE A 254 -26.61 -25.77 -9.62
N PRO A 255 -25.91 -25.37 -10.71
CA PRO A 255 -26.55 -25.17 -12.00
C PRO A 255 -27.01 -26.50 -12.61
N ASP A 256 -27.97 -26.45 -13.53
CA ASP A 256 -28.57 -27.64 -14.14
C ASP A 256 -27.57 -28.46 -15.00
N ASP A 257 -26.51 -27.81 -15.50
CA ASP A 257 -25.40 -28.44 -16.23
C ASP A 257 -24.27 -28.95 -15.33
N TYR A 258 -24.48 -28.99 -14.00
CA TYR A 258 -23.56 -29.65 -13.08
C TYR A 258 -23.76 -31.18 -13.09
N HIS A 259 -22.70 -31.94 -13.39
CA HIS A 259 -22.76 -33.38 -13.65
C HIS A 259 -22.15 -34.22 -12.52
N PHE A 260 -22.77 -35.36 -12.22
CA PHE A 260 -22.31 -36.31 -11.21
C PHE A 260 -21.84 -37.64 -11.86
N PRO A 261 -20.53 -37.84 -12.12
CA PRO A 261 -19.97 -39.06 -12.72
C PRO A 261 -19.84 -40.21 -11.69
N VAL A 262 -20.83 -40.35 -10.80
CA VAL A 262 -20.85 -41.27 -9.66
C VAL A 262 -22.27 -41.81 -9.46
N SER A 263 -22.45 -42.85 -8.63
CA SER A 263 -23.79 -43.37 -8.35
C SER A 263 -24.67 -42.33 -7.63
N ALA A 264 -25.98 -42.39 -7.82
CA ALA A 264 -26.94 -41.48 -7.18
C ALA A 264 -26.76 -41.39 -5.65
N THR A 265 -26.40 -42.50 -5.00
CA THR A 265 -26.08 -42.54 -3.56
C THR A 265 -24.84 -41.72 -3.20
N GLN A 266 -23.79 -41.75 -4.04
CA GLN A 266 -22.58 -40.93 -3.85
C GLN A 266 -22.86 -39.47 -4.19
N ALA A 267 -23.63 -39.17 -5.25
CA ALA A 267 -24.08 -37.81 -5.55
C ALA A 267 -24.86 -37.19 -4.38
N MET A 268 -25.76 -37.95 -3.75
CA MET A 268 -26.50 -37.52 -2.56
C MET A 268 -25.60 -37.29 -1.34
N LYS A 269 -24.59 -38.16 -1.12
CA LYS A 269 -23.55 -37.98 -0.08
C LYS A 269 -22.77 -36.67 -0.30
N GLN A 270 -22.34 -36.44 -1.54
CA GLN A 270 -21.60 -35.25 -1.96
C GLN A 270 -22.43 -33.97 -1.77
N LEU A 271 -23.68 -33.96 -2.25
CA LEU A 271 -24.62 -32.85 -2.07
C LEU A 271 -24.93 -32.57 -0.60
N GLY A 272 -25.06 -33.60 0.25
CA GLY A 272 -25.26 -33.44 1.69
C GLY A 272 -24.07 -32.75 2.38
N ASN A 273 -22.85 -33.06 1.96
CA ASN A 273 -21.61 -32.45 2.46
C ASN A 273 -21.37 -31.03 1.88
N SER A 274 -21.85 -30.72 0.68
CA SER A 274 -21.60 -29.44 0.02
C SER A 274 -22.18 -28.22 0.73
N VAL A 275 -21.58 -27.05 0.50
CA VAL A 275 -22.17 -25.74 0.82
C VAL A 275 -23.37 -25.42 -0.07
N ALA A 276 -24.18 -24.44 0.35
CA ALA A 276 -25.29 -23.90 -0.44
C ALA A 276 -24.76 -22.73 -1.30
N ILE A 277 -24.82 -22.87 -2.63
CA ILE A 277 -24.13 -22.02 -3.60
C ILE A 277 -24.54 -20.55 -3.45
N ASP A 278 -25.83 -20.25 -3.51
CA ASP A 278 -26.32 -18.87 -3.45
C ASP A 278 -25.95 -18.15 -2.15
N ALA A 279 -25.95 -18.86 -1.02
CA ALA A 279 -25.54 -18.29 0.26
C ALA A 279 -24.03 -17.98 0.28
N VAL A 280 -23.19 -18.88 -0.25
CA VAL A 280 -21.74 -18.63 -0.38
C VAL A 280 -21.46 -17.53 -1.40
N LYS A 281 -22.20 -17.47 -2.51
CA LYS A 281 -22.06 -16.45 -3.55
C LYS A 281 -22.47 -15.06 -3.06
N CYS A 282 -23.57 -14.93 -2.32
CA CYS A 282 -23.99 -13.65 -1.73
C CYS A 282 -22.96 -13.15 -0.71
N VAL A 283 -22.50 -14.02 0.21
CA VAL A 283 -21.51 -13.62 1.23
C VAL A 283 -20.14 -13.38 0.60
N GLY A 284 -19.76 -14.17 -0.40
CA GLY A 284 -18.54 -14.02 -1.19
C GLY A 284 -18.51 -12.71 -1.96
N HIS A 285 -19.63 -12.26 -2.53
CA HIS A 285 -19.73 -10.94 -3.16
C HIS A 285 -19.37 -9.82 -2.17
N ASN A 286 -20.03 -9.75 -1.01
CA ASN A 286 -19.72 -8.76 0.03
C ASN A 286 -18.27 -8.87 0.52
N LEU A 287 -17.73 -10.09 0.63
CA LEU A 287 -16.33 -10.31 1.01
C LEU A 287 -15.38 -9.70 -0.02
N ILE A 288 -15.58 -9.99 -1.32
CA ILE A 288 -14.74 -9.46 -2.40
C ILE A 288 -14.87 -7.95 -2.51
N GLU A 289 -16.09 -7.41 -2.39
CA GLU A 289 -16.33 -5.96 -2.40
C GLU A 289 -15.62 -5.28 -1.22
N TYR A 290 -15.74 -5.83 -0.01
CA TYR A 290 -15.07 -5.30 1.17
C TYR A 290 -13.54 -5.44 1.10
N MET A 291 -13.03 -6.58 0.64
CA MET A 291 -11.59 -6.81 0.40
C MET A 291 -11.03 -5.84 -0.65
N ASN A 292 -11.74 -5.62 -1.76
CA ASN A 292 -11.33 -4.65 -2.78
C ASN A 292 -11.40 -3.21 -2.24
N ASN A 293 -12.38 -2.90 -1.38
CA ASN A 293 -12.44 -1.63 -0.68
C ASN A 293 -11.30 -1.47 0.33
N LEU A 294 -10.85 -2.54 1.00
CA LEU A 294 -9.64 -2.54 1.84
C LEU A 294 -8.36 -2.40 1.00
N ASP A 295 -8.25 -3.01 -0.18
CA ASP A 295 -7.11 -2.81 -1.10
C ASP A 295 -7.08 -1.38 -1.69
N ASN A 296 -8.25 -0.81 -2.00
CA ASN A 296 -8.39 0.55 -2.52
C ASN A 296 -8.15 1.60 -1.41
N LYS A 297 -8.58 1.33 -0.17
CA LYS A 297 -8.23 2.13 1.03
C LYS A 297 -6.82 1.84 1.54
N GLY A 298 -6.22 0.71 1.19
CA GLY A 298 -4.78 0.46 1.29
C GLY A 298 -3.95 1.45 0.46
N LYS A 299 -4.61 2.23 -0.41
CA LYS A 299 -4.05 3.37 -1.15
C LYS A 299 -4.54 4.74 -0.66
N GLN A 300 -5.26 4.83 0.48
CA GLN A 300 -5.84 6.03 1.14
C GLN A 300 -6.18 5.79 2.64
N MET A 301 -5.46 6.21 3.70
CA MET A 301 -4.31 7.12 3.90
C MET A 301 -3.57 6.77 5.22
N LYS A 302 -2.49 7.50 5.56
CA LYS A 302 -2.22 7.84 6.98
C LYS A 302 -3.29 8.86 7.43
N LYS A 303 -3.93 8.69 8.60
CA LYS A 303 -4.78 9.76 9.17
C LYS A 303 -3.98 11.00 9.60
N THR A 304 -2.73 10.79 9.99
CA THR A 304 -1.83 11.86 10.44
C THR A 304 -0.82 12.21 9.35
N ASN A 305 -0.77 13.49 8.96
CA ASN A 305 0.21 14.02 8.01
C ASN A 305 1.33 14.76 8.76
N ASN A 306 2.52 14.78 8.17
CA ASN A 306 3.63 15.61 8.63
C ASN A 306 3.48 17.06 8.13
N LYS A 307 4.29 17.99 8.64
CA LYS A 307 4.21 19.41 8.26
C LYS A 307 4.40 19.70 6.76
N GLY A 308 5.18 18.89 6.04
CA GLY A 308 5.36 19.00 4.59
C GLY A 308 4.07 18.67 3.85
N GLU A 309 3.56 17.45 4.06
CA GLU A 309 2.25 16.96 3.56
C GLU A 309 1.13 17.99 3.86
N TRP A 310 1.06 18.54 5.09
CA TRP A 310 0.09 19.61 5.41
C TRP A 310 0.35 20.96 4.71
N THR A 311 1.60 21.30 4.39
CA THR A 311 1.89 22.55 3.66
C THR A 311 1.54 22.43 2.18
N GLU A 312 1.77 21.28 1.55
CA GLU A 312 1.32 21.00 0.17
C GLU A 312 -0.20 21.22 0.07
N LEU A 313 -0.93 20.62 1.00
CA LEU A 313 -2.37 20.75 1.18
C LEU A 313 -2.85 22.19 1.45
N TYR A 314 -2.16 22.95 2.32
CA TYR A 314 -2.43 24.38 2.54
C TYR A 314 -2.21 25.21 1.26
N THR A 315 -1.14 24.93 0.53
CA THR A 315 -0.77 25.63 -0.71
C THR A 315 -1.82 25.42 -1.79
N PHE A 316 -2.30 24.18 -1.94
CA PHE A 316 -3.37 23.81 -2.88
C PHE A 316 -4.64 24.65 -2.66
N ILE A 317 -5.14 24.69 -1.43
CA ILE A 317 -6.32 25.50 -1.07
C ILE A 317 -6.05 26.99 -1.30
N LYS A 318 -4.87 27.46 -0.88
CA LYS A 318 -4.55 28.89 -0.96
C LYS A 318 -4.48 29.39 -2.40
N ILE A 319 -3.95 28.58 -3.32
CA ILE A 319 -3.91 28.92 -4.75
C ILE A 319 -5.31 28.91 -5.37
N LEU A 320 -6.20 27.98 -4.96
CA LEU A 320 -7.60 28.00 -5.40
C LEU A 320 -8.35 29.29 -5.02
N LEU A 321 -8.03 29.85 -3.85
CA LEU A 321 -8.60 31.12 -3.37
C LEU A 321 -7.93 32.36 -4.00
N GLU A 322 -6.60 32.42 -4.01
CA GLU A 322 -5.87 33.60 -4.49
C GLU A 322 -5.87 33.71 -6.02
N GLN A 323 -6.04 32.59 -6.74
CA GLN A 323 -6.10 32.46 -8.21
C GLN A 323 -4.92 33.11 -8.94
N ARG A 324 -3.81 33.31 -8.22
CA ARG A 324 -2.58 33.93 -8.69
C ARG A 324 -1.39 33.40 -7.91
N LEU A 325 -0.21 33.52 -8.51
CA LEU A 325 1.03 33.04 -7.94
C LEU A 325 2.14 34.05 -8.25
N VAL A 326 2.57 34.79 -7.21
CA VAL A 326 3.50 35.93 -7.35
C VAL A 326 4.94 35.44 -7.49
N LEU A 327 5.69 36.00 -8.43
CA LEU A 327 7.10 35.67 -8.64
C LEU A 327 7.97 36.22 -7.50
N SER A 328 9.06 35.52 -7.20
CA SER A 328 9.99 35.82 -6.12
C SER A 328 11.30 36.41 -6.64
N ASP A 329 11.81 37.43 -5.95
CA ASP A 329 13.24 37.77 -6.03
C ASP A 329 14.09 36.74 -5.27
N LYS A 330 15.42 36.90 -5.32
CA LYS A 330 16.36 36.00 -4.62
C LYS A 330 16.29 36.04 -3.09
N ASP A 331 15.65 37.06 -2.52
CA ASP A 331 15.51 37.32 -1.07
C ASP A 331 14.12 36.89 -0.54
N LEU A 332 13.35 36.15 -1.35
CA LEU A 332 11.98 35.71 -1.08
C LEU A 332 10.95 36.84 -0.99
N ASN A 333 11.21 38.02 -1.56
CA ASN A 333 10.22 39.09 -1.66
C ASN A 333 9.34 38.90 -2.91
N PRO A 334 8.05 39.23 -2.84
CA PRO A 334 7.19 39.27 -4.01
C PRO A 334 7.65 40.37 -4.97
N THR A 335 7.80 40.03 -6.24
CA THR A 335 8.00 41.00 -7.32
C THR A 335 6.67 41.63 -7.74
N GLY A 336 6.69 42.53 -8.74
CA GLY A 336 5.48 43.03 -9.39
C GLY A 336 4.81 42.05 -10.36
N GLU A 337 5.43 40.92 -10.66
CA GLU A 337 4.96 39.94 -11.64
C GLU A 337 4.30 38.72 -10.98
N TYR A 338 3.31 38.15 -11.66
CA TYR A 338 2.59 36.97 -11.18
C TYR A 338 2.03 36.15 -12.34
N PHE A 339 1.84 34.85 -12.09
CA PHE A 339 0.99 34.00 -12.92
C PHE A 339 -0.45 34.11 -12.45
N LYS A 340 -1.39 34.30 -13.38
CA LYS A 340 -2.82 34.04 -13.12
C LYS A 340 -3.04 32.53 -13.22
N VAL A 341 -3.73 31.94 -12.24
CA VAL A 341 -3.96 30.50 -12.16
C VAL A 341 -5.37 30.19 -12.67
N ASN A 342 -5.46 29.40 -13.74
CA ASN A 342 -6.72 29.01 -14.38
C ASN A 342 -7.06 27.52 -14.18
N LYS A 343 -6.16 26.74 -13.57
CA LYS A 343 -6.43 25.37 -13.12
C LYS A 343 -5.52 24.99 -11.94
N VAL A 344 -6.03 24.18 -11.02
CA VAL A 344 -5.25 23.56 -9.93
C VAL A 344 -5.53 22.06 -9.89
N THR A 345 -4.49 21.23 -9.86
CA THR A 345 -4.59 19.77 -9.64
C THR A 345 -3.25 19.24 -9.11
N THR A 346 -3.12 17.92 -8.95
CA THR A 346 -1.82 17.24 -8.78
C THR A 346 -1.79 16.02 -9.69
N GLU A 347 -0.59 15.50 -10.00
CA GLU A 347 -0.45 14.31 -10.87
C GLU A 347 -1.34 13.14 -10.42
N ASN A 348 -1.44 12.95 -9.10
CA ASN A 348 -2.13 11.84 -8.45
C ASN A 348 -3.63 12.07 -8.16
N LEU A 349 -4.20 13.23 -8.50
CA LEU A 349 -5.58 13.62 -8.19
C LEU A 349 -6.48 13.57 -9.42
N GLU A 350 -7.51 12.72 -9.44
CA GLU A 350 -8.36 12.54 -10.64
C GLU A 350 -9.27 13.74 -10.96
N LEU A 351 -9.21 14.82 -10.18
CA LEU A 351 -9.99 16.04 -10.35
C LEU A 351 -9.10 17.21 -10.80
N ASP A 352 -9.54 17.93 -11.83
CA ASP A 352 -9.05 19.26 -12.20
C ASP A 352 -9.96 20.33 -11.59
N PHE A 353 -9.42 21.34 -10.91
CA PHE A 353 -10.18 22.44 -10.34
C PHE A 353 -9.97 23.71 -11.16
N ILE A 354 -11.03 24.24 -11.76
CA ILE A 354 -11.01 25.37 -12.69
C ILE A 354 -11.76 26.54 -12.02
N PRO A 355 -11.11 27.69 -11.75
CA PRO A 355 -11.81 28.87 -11.24
C PRO A 355 -12.88 29.37 -12.22
N LEU A 356 -14.07 29.68 -11.69
CA LEU A 356 -15.17 30.31 -12.44
C LEU A 356 -15.33 31.79 -12.06
N SER A 357 -15.13 32.10 -10.77
CA SER A 357 -15.17 33.45 -10.21
C SER A 357 -14.27 33.52 -8.96
N GLU A 358 -14.17 34.68 -8.31
CA GLU A 358 -13.49 34.83 -7.01
C GLU A 358 -14.13 33.96 -5.89
N PHE A 359 -15.38 33.51 -6.08
CA PHE A 359 -16.17 32.81 -5.07
C PHE A 359 -16.56 31.37 -5.45
N SER A 360 -16.38 30.96 -6.71
CA SER A 360 -16.74 29.63 -7.20
C SER A 360 -15.69 29.00 -8.12
N ILE A 361 -15.58 27.68 -8.01
CA ILE A 361 -14.72 26.82 -8.82
C ILE A 361 -15.54 25.67 -9.41
N LYS A 362 -15.07 25.08 -10.51
CA LYS A 362 -15.60 23.84 -11.07
C LYS A 362 -14.59 22.72 -10.87
N SER A 363 -14.98 21.63 -10.22
CA SER A 363 -14.21 20.39 -10.25
C SER A 363 -14.64 19.55 -11.46
N VAL A 364 -13.67 19.01 -12.18
CA VAL A 364 -13.89 18.17 -13.38
C VAL A 364 -13.13 16.87 -13.20
N ASN A 365 -13.83 15.74 -13.22
CA ASN A 365 -13.20 14.43 -13.15
C ASN A 365 -12.52 14.09 -14.49
N ARG A 366 -11.20 13.88 -14.46
CA ARG A 366 -10.38 13.62 -15.65
C ARG A 366 -10.81 12.35 -16.38
N ASN A 367 -11.35 11.36 -15.66
CA ASN A 367 -11.77 10.06 -16.18
C ASN A 367 -13.25 10.03 -16.62
N THR A 368 -14.19 10.40 -15.73
CA THR A 368 -15.64 10.31 -15.98
C THR A 368 -16.20 11.50 -16.77
N LYS A 369 -15.47 12.62 -16.82
CA LYS A 369 -15.93 13.94 -17.33
C LYS A 369 -17.14 14.51 -16.57
N GLU A 370 -17.40 14.00 -15.37
CA GLU A 370 -18.35 14.58 -14.42
C GLU A 370 -17.85 15.94 -13.94
N GLU A 371 -18.75 16.93 -13.87
CA GLU A 371 -18.45 18.29 -13.45
C GLU A 371 -19.32 18.69 -12.25
N VAL A 372 -18.73 19.32 -11.23
CA VAL A 372 -19.43 19.84 -10.07
C VAL A 372 -18.98 21.29 -9.81
N GLU A 373 -19.93 22.21 -9.67
CA GLU A 373 -19.65 23.58 -9.24
C GLU A 373 -19.65 23.68 -7.71
N ILE A 374 -18.67 24.41 -7.16
CA ILE A 374 -18.36 24.46 -5.74
C ILE A 374 -18.14 25.92 -5.32
N GLY A 375 -18.93 26.40 -4.37
CA GLY A 375 -18.77 27.73 -3.75
C GLY A 375 -17.60 27.74 -2.76
N ILE A 376 -16.39 28.10 -3.21
CA ILE A 376 -15.18 28.00 -2.40
C ILE A 376 -15.21 28.93 -1.17
N SER A 377 -15.86 30.09 -1.29
CA SER A 377 -15.98 31.06 -0.19
C SER A 377 -16.86 30.61 0.97
N GLU A 378 -17.73 29.62 0.75
CA GLU A 378 -18.54 28.99 1.81
C GLU A 378 -17.74 27.95 2.61
N ILE A 379 -16.63 27.46 2.03
CA ILE A 379 -15.84 26.34 2.54
C ILE A 379 -14.53 26.85 3.18
N ILE A 380 -13.85 27.81 2.56
CA ILE A 380 -12.60 28.39 3.06
C ILE A 380 -12.67 29.93 3.07
N ASN A 381 -12.33 30.51 4.22
CA ASN A 381 -12.14 31.93 4.41
C ASN A 381 -10.77 32.23 5.09
N SER A 382 -10.47 33.51 5.30
CA SER A 382 -9.21 33.95 5.91
C SER A 382 -8.95 33.37 7.31
N ASP A 383 -10.00 33.22 8.14
CA ASP A 383 -9.88 32.67 9.49
C ASP A 383 -9.60 31.17 9.45
N THR A 384 -10.25 30.43 8.54
CA THR A 384 -9.97 29.02 8.27
C THR A 384 -8.51 28.83 7.84
N LEU A 385 -8.00 29.64 6.90
CA LEU A 385 -6.60 29.59 6.48
C LEU A 385 -5.62 29.92 7.62
N ALA A 386 -5.92 30.94 8.43
CA ALA A 386 -5.07 31.34 9.57
C ALA A 386 -5.02 30.24 10.65
N ASN A 387 -6.15 29.58 10.91
CA ASN A 387 -6.27 28.46 11.84
C ASN A 387 -5.50 27.22 11.34
N ILE A 388 -5.67 26.82 10.06
CA ILE A 388 -4.89 25.74 9.44
C ILE A 388 -3.38 26.06 9.53
N LEU A 389 -2.97 27.27 9.15
CA LEU A 389 -1.58 27.72 9.24
C LEU A 389 -1.01 27.61 10.67
N ASN A 390 -1.79 28.00 11.68
CA ASN A 390 -1.39 27.89 13.09
C ASN A 390 -1.27 26.44 13.55
N LYS A 391 -2.20 25.56 13.14
CA LYS A 391 -2.13 24.11 13.40
C LYS A 391 -0.89 23.48 12.75
N ILE A 392 -0.55 23.88 11.51
CA ILE A 392 0.68 23.42 10.84
C ILE A 392 1.93 23.87 11.60
N LYS A 393 1.98 25.12 12.07
CA LYS A 393 3.11 25.64 12.85
C LYS A 393 3.28 24.92 14.20
N THR A 394 2.18 24.66 14.92
CA THR A 394 2.23 24.10 16.27
C THR A 394 2.34 22.57 16.31
N GLY A 395 1.88 21.87 15.26
CA GLY A 395 1.95 20.42 15.14
C GLY A 395 3.36 19.83 15.22
N ARG A 396 3.46 18.59 15.70
CA ARG A 396 4.72 17.85 15.88
C ARG A 396 4.56 16.42 15.35
N GLY A 397 5.64 15.84 14.82
CA GLY A 397 5.60 14.51 14.22
C GLY A 397 4.64 14.46 13.02
N THR A 398 3.76 13.46 12.99
CA THR A 398 2.55 13.46 12.17
C THR A 398 1.35 13.79 13.05
N PHE A 399 0.40 14.58 12.55
CA PHE A 399 -0.77 15.06 13.30
C PHE A 399 -1.98 15.28 12.37
N GLU A 400 -3.15 15.52 12.96
CA GLU A 400 -4.44 15.73 12.29
C GLU A 400 -4.85 17.21 12.27
N ILE A 401 -5.59 17.62 11.22
CA ILE A 401 -6.24 18.93 11.10
C ILE A 401 -7.68 18.69 10.61
N ASN A 402 -8.62 18.53 11.54
CA ASN A 402 -10.01 18.16 11.23
C ASN A 402 -10.71 19.16 10.28
N ASP A 403 -10.38 20.46 10.40
CA ASP A 403 -10.89 21.52 9.52
C ASP A 403 -10.59 21.23 8.04
N PHE A 404 -9.50 20.50 7.76
CA PHE A 404 -9.09 20.11 6.42
C PHE A 404 -9.97 18.97 5.85
N GLU A 405 -10.43 18.03 6.69
CA GLU A 405 -11.31 16.93 6.28
C GLU A 405 -12.66 17.43 5.74
N VAL A 406 -13.19 18.51 6.35
CA VAL A 406 -14.38 19.22 5.86
C VAL A 406 -14.12 19.77 4.46
N ILE A 407 -13.00 20.46 4.26
CA ILE A 407 -12.64 21.07 2.97
C ILE A 407 -12.43 20.01 1.89
N GLN A 408 -11.76 18.90 2.22
CA GLN A 408 -11.59 17.74 1.34
C GLN A 408 -12.93 17.14 0.90
N THR A 409 -13.84 16.96 1.85
CA THR A 409 -15.18 16.44 1.59
C THR A 409 -15.94 17.37 0.65
N SER A 410 -15.92 18.69 0.90
CA SER A 410 -16.57 19.69 0.04
C SER A 410 -15.93 19.83 -1.34
N LEU A 411 -14.61 19.60 -1.46
CA LEU A 411 -13.89 19.58 -2.74
C LEU A 411 -13.98 18.24 -3.47
N GLY A 412 -14.66 17.23 -2.91
CA GLY A 412 -14.90 15.95 -3.55
C GLY A 412 -13.68 15.01 -3.64
N PHE A 413 -12.61 15.27 -2.89
CA PHE A 413 -11.43 14.38 -2.87
C PHE A 413 -11.03 13.95 -1.46
N SER A 414 -10.85 12.64 -1.27
CA SER A 414 -10.37 12.09 0.01
C SER A 414 -8.86 12.25 0.22
N VAL A 415 -8.06 12.35 -0.84
CA VAL A 415 -6.58 12.41 -0.75
C VAL A 415 -5.96 13.16 -1.93
N VAL A 416 -5.10 14.14 -1.66
CA VAL A 416 -3.99 14.45 -2.57
C VAL A 416 -2.89 13.45 -2.23
N LYS A 417 -2.69 12.40 -3.04
CA LYS A 417 -1.59 11.45 -2.75
C LYS A 417 -0.27 12.22 -2.89
N GLY A 418 0.46 12.36 -1.79
CA GLY A 418 1.77 13.00 -1.78
C GLY A 418 2.72 12.34 -2.78
N GLY A 419 3.63 13.14 -3.32
CA GLY A 419 4.62 12.68 -4.30
C GLY A 419 5.44 11.50 -3.78
N THR A 420 5.77 10.57 -4.67
CA THR A 420 6.79 9.55 -4.38
C THR A 420 8.15 10.23 -4.16
N SER A 421 9.11 9.53 -3.56
CA SER A 421 10.49 10.05 -3.42
C SER A 421 11.24 10.24 -4.76
N SER A 422 10.54 9.99 -5.87
CA SER A 422 10.95 10.07 -7.28
C SER A 422 10.05 11.03 -8.08
N GLN A 423 9.37 11.97 -7.40
CA GLN A 423 8.64 13.08 -8.02
C GLN A 423 9.13 14.41 -7.41
N LYS A 424 9.34 15.44 -8.23
CA LYS A 424 9.57 16.85 -7.79
C LYS A 424 8.30 17.70 -7.83
N ALA A 425 7.32 17.30 -8.64
CA ALA A 425 6.07 18.01 -8.82
C ALA A 425 5.10 17.66 -7.68
N ASP A 426 4.84 18.63 -6.81
CA ASP A 426 3.89 18.50 -5.71
C ASP A 426 2.50 19.02 -6.12
N ILE A 427 2.44 19.97 -7.06
CA ILE A 427 1.21 20.55 -7.61
C ILE A 427 1.36 20.84 -9.12
N VAL A 428 0.26 20.72 -9.87
CA VAL A 428 0.20 21.00 -11.31
C VAL A 428 -0.83 22.10 -11.53
N LEU A 429 -0.41 23.19 -12.19
CA LEU A 429 -1.21 24.39 -12.38
C LEU A 429 -1.44 24.66 -13.87
N GLY A 430 -2.64 25.13 -14.19
CA GLY A 430 -2.85 25.89 -15.41
C GLY A 430 -2.51 27.35 -15.11
N ILE A 431 -1.56 27.93 -15.85
CA ILE A 431 -1.05 29.27 -15.63
C ILE A 431 -1.12 30.14 -16.90
N GLU A 432 -1.38 31.43 -16.68
CA GLU A 432 -1.38 32.49 -17.68
C GLU A 432 -0.38 33.56 -17.23
N HIS A 433 0.56 33.88 -18.13
CA HIS A 433 1.54 34.95 -18.00
C HIS A 433 1.36 35.92 -19.17
N HIS A 434 1.85 37.16 -19.06
CA HIS A 434 1.72 38.16 -20.13
C HIS A 434 2.34 37.72 -21.47
N SER A 435 3.23 36.71 -21.45
CA SER A 435 3.97 36.20 -22.61
C SER A 435 3.61 34.76 -23.01
N PHE A 436 2.82 34.01 -22.22
CA PHE A 436 2.44 32.62 -22.55
C PHE A 436 1.26 32.09 -21.71
N ILE A 437 0.63 31.01 -22.18
CA ILE A 437 -0.35 30.22 -21.43
C ILE A 437 0.11 28.75 -21.39
N LYS A 438 -0.05 28.09 -20.24
CA LYS A 438 0.27 26.68 -20.02
C LYS A 438 -0.88 26.00 -19.28
N GLU A 439 -1.34 24.86 -19.76
CA GLU A 439 -2.47 24.12 -19.13
C GLU A 439 -2.04 23.15 -18.02
N ASN A 440 -0.76 22.74 -18.02
CA ASN A 440 -0.20 21.72 -17.14
C ASN A 440 1.27 22.07 -16.83
N GLU A 441 1.49 23.04 -15.95
CA GLU A 441 2.81 23.43 -15.49
C GLU A 441 3.06 22.88 -14.08
N SER A 442 4.11 22.07 -13.91
CA SER A 442 4.43 21.40 -12.65
C SER A 442 5.28 22.27 -11.73
N PHE A 443 4.93 22.30 -10.44
CA PHE A 443 5.64 23.03 -9.39
C PHE A 443 5.94 22.12 -8.18
N GLY A 444 7.16 22.20 -7.65
CA GLY A 444 7.49 21.70 -6.32
C GLY A 444 7.12 22.71 -5.22
N ILE A 445 6.94 22.26 -3.99
CA ILE A 445 6.58 23.08 -2.82
C ILE A 445 7.69 23.03 -1.76
N LYS A 446 8.01 24.17 -1.15
CA LYS A 446 9.02 24.30 -0.09
C LYS A 446 8.47 25.14 1.07
N SER A 447 8.37 24.53 2.24
CA SER A 447 7.72 25.08 3.44
C SER A 447 8.68 25.61 4.51
N TYR A 448 8.56 26.88 4.85
CA TYR A 448 9.18 27.47 6.05
C TYR A 448 8.33 27.29 7.33
N LEU A 449 7.24 26.52 7.30
CA LEU A 449 6.35 26.30 8.46
C LEU A 449 6.84 25.19 9.42
N GLY A 450 7.96 24.53 9.09
CA GLY A 450 8.44 23.32 9.75
C GLY A 450 9.94 23.32 10.09
N ASN A 451 10.52 22.13 10.09
CA ASN A 451 11.97 21.97 10.23
C ASN A 451 12.67 22.46 8.96
N LYS A 452 13.96 22.81 9.07
CA LYS A 452 14.80 23.25 7.95
C LYS A 452 14.62 22.41 6.68
N LEU A 453 14.24 23.10 5.62
CA LEU A 453 14.01 22.52 4.30
C LEU A 453 15.24 21.77 3.82
N THR A 454 15.01 20.67 3.10
CA THR A 454 16.08 19.82 2.57
C THR A 454 15.98 19.79 1.05
N LEU A 455 17.04 20.23 0.38
CA LEU A 455 17.18 20.16 -1.07
C LEU A 455 17.63 18.76 -1.50
N LEU A 456 18.60 18.18 -0.78
CA LEU A 456 19.08 16.81 -1.00
C LEU A 456 19.12 16.03 0.31
N ASN A 457 18.28 15.01 0.43
CA ASN A 457 18.17 14.17 1.62
C ASN A 457 19.35 13.20 1.76
N ALA A 458 19.84 13.05 3.01
CA ALA A 458 20.86 12.06 3.35
C ALA A 458 20.37 10.63 3.09
N SER A 459 21.17 9.84 2.38
CA SER A 459 20.90 8.42 2.12
C SER A 459 22.21 7.67 1.85
N GLY A 460 22.16 6.34 1.77
CA GLY A 460 23.29 5.56 1.25
C GLY A 460 23.63 5.85 -0.23
N ASN A 461 22.79 6.62 -0.92
CA ASN A 461 23.03 7.07 -2.30
C ASN A 461 23.76 8.42 -2.35
N THR A 462 23.82 9.16 -1.24
CA THR A 462 24.56 10.44 -1.13
C THR A 462 25.88 10.30 -0.38
N ASN A 463 26.41 9.08 -0.26
CA ASN A 463 27.74 8.81 0.27
C ASN A 463 28.81 8.98 -0.81
N PHE A 464 29.97 9.46 -0.41
CA PHE A 464 31.15 9.72 -1.24
C PHE A 464 32.38 9.08 -0.61
N MET A 465 33.18 8.41 -1.44
CA MET A 465 34.34 7.62 -1.01
C MET A 465 35.64 8.37 -1.23
N PHE A 466 36.46 8.41 -0.18
CA PHE A 466 37.80 8.93 -0.18
C PHE A 466 38.75 7.77 0.18
N GLU A 467 39.76 7.52 -0.64
CA GLU A 467 40.88 6.65 -0.26
C GLU A 467 41.77 7.39 0.73
N ILE A 468 42.24 6.69 1.76
CA ILE A 468 43.26 7.18 2.69
C ILE A 468 44.55 6.45 2.37
N VAL A 469 45.52 7.19 1.83
CA VAL A 469 46.90 6.70 1.65
C VAL A 469 47.77 7.11 2.83
N ASN A 470 48.91 6.43 3.04
CA ASN A 470 49.92 6.73 4.06
C ASN A 470 49.48 6.64 5.54
N LEU A 471 48.30 6.09 5.85
CA LEU A 471 47.86 5.84 7.22
C LEU A 471 48.30 4.45 7.73
N ASP A 472 48.93 4.39 8.92
CA ASP A 472 49.21 3.13 9.61
C ASP A 472 47.90 2.41 10.01
N ASN A 473 47.76 1.15 9.60
CA ASN A 473 46.62 0.30 9.92
C ASN A 473 46.40 0.12 11.43
N ASN A 474 47.47 0.18 12.25
CA ASN A 474 47.35 0.08 13.71
C ASN A 474 46.52 1.24 14.31
N LYS A 475 46.48 2.39 13.65
CA LYS A 475 45.75 3.59 14.09
C LYS A 475 44.26 3.56 13.77
N ILE A 476 43.80 2.64 12.92
CA ILE A 476 42.40 2.59 12.47
C ILE A 476 41.43 2.41 13.65
N THR A 477 41.74 1.50 14.58
CA THR A 477 40.90 1.22 15.75
C THR A 477 40.82 2.41 16.70
N GLU A 478 41.96 3.07 16.94
CA GLU A 478 42.07 4.29 17.75
C GLU A 478 41.20 5.41 17.15
N ILE A 479 41.38 5.71 15.86
CA ILE A 479 40.63 6.75 15.16
C ILE A 479 39.12 6.45 15.12
N ASN A 480 38.74 5.21 14.80
CA ASN A 480 37.32 4.83 14.75
C ASN A 480 36.63 4.86 16.13
N SER A 481 37.38 4.80 17.23
CA SER A 481 36.84 4.91 18.60
C SER A 481 36.47 6.35 19.00
N ILE A 482 36.99 7.37 18.30
CA ILE A 482 36.72 8.80 18.58
C ILE A 482 35.21 9.06 18.51
N SER A 483 34.61 9.47 19.62
CA SER A 483 33.15 9.54 19.83
C SER A 483 32.65 10.91 20.32
N THR A 484 33.47 11.95 20.14
CA THR A 484 33.16 13.34 20.52
C THR A 484 31.96 13.92 19.76
N ARG A 485 31.48 15.09 20.20
CA ARG A 485 30.43 15.85 19.48
C ARG A 485 30.83 16.22 18.04
N THR A 486 32.13 16.36 17.78
CA THR A 486 32.70 16.71 16.48
C THR A 486 33.38 15.54 15.78
N LYS A 487 33.17 14.30 16.25
CA LYS A 487 33.88 13.06 15.85
C LYS A 487 34.29 12.92 14.38
N LEU A 488 33.50 13.40 13.42
CA LEU A 488 33.84 13.35 11.99
C LEU A 488 35.03 14.26 11.65
N LYS A 489 35.01 15.49 12.17
CA LYS A 489 36.15 16.42 12.11
C LYS A 489 37.36 15.80 12.82
N ASP A 490 37.18 15.41 14.09
CA ASP A 490 38.26 14.91 14.93
C ASP A 490 38.92 13.65 14.32
N ARG A 491 38.16 12.80 13.63
CA ARG A 491 38.69 11.66 12.86
C ARG A 491 39.49 12.10 11.63
N ILE A 492 39.00 13.09 10.88
CA ILE A 492 39.73 13.66 9.72
C ILE A 492 41.06 14.29 10.18
N GLU A 493 41.03 15.10 11.23
CA GLU A 493 42.24 15.69 11.82
C GLU A 493 43.20 14.61 12.35
N SER A 494 42.69 13.56 12.98
CA SER A 494 43.52 12.45 13.48
C SER A 494 44.14 11.64 12.34
N ILE A 495 43.43 11.41 11.23
CA ILE A 495 43.98 10.75 10.03
C ILE A 495 45.15 11.59 9.47
N ILE A 496 44.96 12.90 9.29
CA ILE A 496 45.99 13.81 8.76
C ILE A 496 47.20 13.88 9.71
N THR A 497 46.96 13.99 11.02
CA THR A 497 48.03 14.03 12.04
C THR A 497 48.85 12.74 12.08
N ASN A 498 48.25 11.59 11.72
CA ASN A 498 48.96 10.31 11.58
C ASN A 498 49.52 10.08 10.15
N GLY A 499 49.70 11.13 9.35
CA GLY A 499 50.31 11.09 8.01
C GLY A 499 49.36 10.65 6.89
N GLY A 500 48.09 10.41 7.18
CA GLY A 500 47.10 9.98 6.19
C GLY A 500 46.68 11.11 5.24
N VAL A 501 46.65 10.83 3.95
CA VAL A 501 46.22 11.76 2.89
C VAL A 501 44.93 11.26 2.24
N PHE A 502 43.97 12.16 2.03
CA PHE A 502 42.67 11.84 1.42
C PHE A 502 42.68 12.09 -0.08
N ASN A 503 42.40 11.05 -0.86
CA ASN A 503 42.17 11.14 -2.29
C ASN A 503 40.68 10.87 -2.57
N TYR A 504 39.97 11.82 -3.17
CA TYR A 504 38.59 11.58 -3.62
C TYR A 504 38.56 10.50 -4.72
N LEU A 505 37.64 9.55 -4.63
CA LEU A 505 37.48 8.49 -5.63
C LEU A 505 36.22 8.68 -6.50
N LYS A 506 35.05 8.62 -5.86
CA LYS A 506 33.72 8.73 -6.50
C LYS A 506 32.60 8.80 -5.45
N ALA A 507 31.38 9.07 -5.90
CA ALA A 507 30.19 8.72 -5.12
C ALA A 507 30.10 7.19 -4.93
N GLU A 508 29.66 6.73 -3.75
CA GLU A 508 29.51 5.29 -3.43
C GLU A 508 28.57 4.57 -4.42
N LYS A 509 27.54 5.27 -4.89
CA LYS A 509 26.61 4.76 -5.91
C LYS A 509 26.94 5.30 -7.28
N ASP A 510 27.01 4.40 -8.25
CA ASP A 510 27.25 4.76 -9.64
C ASP A 510 26.11 5.59 -10.24
N THR A 511 24.89 5.53 -9.69
CA THR A 511 23.77 6.44 -10.04
C THR A 511 24.10 7.90 -9.70
N MET A 512 24.50 8.17 -8.44
CA MET A 512 24.89 9.51 -8.00
C MET A 512 26.11 10.00 -8.78
N ASN A 513 27.10 9.14 -9.01
CA ASN A 513 28.28 9.49 -9.80
C ASN A 513 27.93 9.82 -11.27
N TYR A 514 27.02 9.05 -11.88
CA TYR A 514 26.51 9.30 -13.23
C TYR A 514 25.74 10.62 -13.30
N ASN A 515 24.81 10.87 -12.38
CA ASN A 515 23.99 12.08 -12.39
C ASN A 515 24.83 13.34 -12.19
N LEU A 516 25.83 13.31 -11.30
CA LEU A 516 26.76 14.44 -11.14
C LEU A 516 27.51 14.73 -12.46
N LYS A 517 27.94 13.69 -13.18
CA LYS A 517 28.58 13.85 -14.49
C LYS A 517 27.65 14.33 -15.60
N MET A 518 26.35 14.05 -15.51
CA MET A 518 25.33 14.59 -16.41
C MET A 518 25.14 16.10 -16.20
N VAL A 519 25.26 16.60 -14.96
CA VAL A 519 25.30 18.04 -14.67
C VAL A 519 26.58 18.66 -15.26
N ASP A 520 27.74 18.12 -14.86
CA ASP A 520 29.06 18.50 -15.34
C ASP A 520 30.08 17.39 -15.01
N ASN A 521 30.93 16.98 -15.96
CA ASN A 521 31.86 15.85 -15.77
C ASN A 521 32.82 16.03 -14.57
N ILE A 522 33.15 17.27 -14.18
CA ILE A 522 34.06 17.53 -13.04
C ILE A 522 33.35 17.67 -11.69
N LEU A 523 32.02 17.79 -11.69
CA LEU A 523 31.23 18.00 -10.48
C LEU A 523 31.48 16.95 -9.38
N PRO A 524 31.69 15.64 -9.65
CA PRO A 524 32.05 14.69 -8.60
C PRO A 524 33.25 15.13 -7.76
N ASN A 525 34.28 15.68 -8.39
CA ASN A 525 35.48 16.14 -7.70
C ASN A 525 35.17 17.39 -6.87
N ILE A 526 34.45 18.37 -7.43
CA ILE A 526 33.99 19.58 -6.71
C ILE A 526 33.22 19.19 -5.43
N ILE A 527 32.31 18.21 -5.50
CA ILE A 527 31.59 17.70 -4.32
C ILE A 527 32.57 17.07 -3.30
N GLY A 528 33.63 16.40 -3.76
CA GLY A 528 34.72 15.91 -2.92
C GLY A 528 35.36 17.02 -2.06
N TYR A 529 35.77 18.13 -2.69
CA TYR A 529 36.35 19.30 -1.99
C TYR A 529 35.34 19.99 -1.06
N LEU A 530 34.07 20.15 -1.48
CA LEU A 530 33.01 20.70 -0.62
C LEU A 530 32.84 19.85 0.66
N LEU A 531 32.81 18.52 0.53
CA LEU A 531 32.63 17.61 1.67
C LEU A 531 33.84 17.62 2.61
N MET A 532 35.08 17.60 2.08
CA MET A 532 36.28 17.68 2.91
C MET A 532 36.34 18.98 3.70
N THR A 533 36.03 20.12 3.06
CA THR A 533 35.98 21.43 3.72
C THR A 533 34.86 21.49 4.76
N PHE A 534 33.68 20.97 4.44
CA PHE A 534 32.57 20.94 5.40
C PHE A 534 32.89 20.09 6.63
N TYR A 535 33.36 18.86 6.47
CA TYR A 535 33.61 17.96 7.60
C TYR A 535 34.91 18.29 8.35
N GLY A 536 35.96 18.78 7.68
CA GLY A 536 37.22 19.19 8.30
C GLY A 536 37.15 20.57 8.97
N ASN A 537 36.63 21.58 8.27
CA ASN A 537 36.66 22.98 8.71
C ASN A 537 35.33 23.46 9.32
N ARG A 538 34.25 22.69 9.18
CA ARG A 538 32.88 23.00 9.70
C ARG A 538 32.25 24.25 9.08
N VAL A 539 32.69 24.64 7.89
CA VAL A 539 32.05 25.65 7.05
C VAL A 539 30.86 25.02 6.33
N SER A 540 29.63 25.47 6.59
CA SER A 540 28.41 24.80 6.11
C SER A 540 27.76 25.45 4.88
N LYS A 541 27.74 26.79 4.80
CA LYS A 541 27.08 27.52 3.72
C LYS A 541 27.87 27.37 2.41
N ILE A 542 27.23 27.01 1.29
CA ILE A 542 27.94 26.74 0.03
C ILE A 542 28.81 27.93 -0.39
N SER A 543 28.28 29.15 -0.31
CA SER A 543 29.02 30.39 -0.60
C SER A 543 30.34 30.46 0.19
N ASN A 544 30.25 30.33 1.52
CA ASN A 544 31.42 30.36 2.40
C ASN A 544 32.40 29.18 2.16
N ILE A 545 31.93 28.02 1.69
CA ILE A 545 32.82 26.91 1.34
C ILE A 545 33.58 27.22 0.06
N VAL A 546 32.93 27.81 -0.94
CA VAL A 546 33.59 28.26 -2.19
C VAL A 546 34.61 29.35 -1.88
N ASP A 547 34.26 30.33 -1.04
CA ASP A 547 35.21 31.33 -0.53
C ASP A 547 36.43 30.66 0.11
N TYR A 548 36.21 29.77 1.09
CA TYR A 548 37.28 29.05 1.77
C TYR A 548 38.16 28.26 0.79
N LEU A 549 37.55 27.55 -0.18
CA LEU A 549 38.27 26.74 -1.16
C LEU A 549 39.16 27.60 -2.07
N CYS A 550 38.64 28.71 -2.61
CA CYS A 550 39.44 29.63 -3.44
C CYS A 550 40.54 30.34 -2.64
N ASP A 551 40.30 30.64 -1.36
CA ASP A 551 41.25 31.38 -0.52
C ASP A 551 42.33 30.48 0.13
N ASN A 552 42.10 29.16 0.26
CA ASN A 552 42.95 28.26 1.06
C ASN A 552 43.39 26.97 0.33
N THR A 553 42.94 26.72 -0.91
CA THR A 553 43.31 25.51 -1.68
C THR A 553 43.56 25.85 -3.15
N ASP A 554 44.37 25.06 -3.83
CA ASP A 554 44.66 25.27 -5.26
C ASP A 554 43.58 24.65 -6.18
N ILE A 555 42.33 24.55 -5.71
CA ILE A 555 41.23 23.82 -6.35
C ILE A 555 41.00 24.24 -7.80
N LEU A 556 41.20 25.52 -8.13
CA LEU A 556 40.98 26.05 -9.47
C LEU A 556 41.99 25.45 -10.46
N ASN A 557 43.27 25.38 -10.08
CA ASN A 557 44.30 24.73 -10.89
C ASN A 557 44.19 23.19 -10.85
N GLU A 558 43.94 22.61 -9.67
CA GLU A 558 43.78 21.15 -9.51
C GLU A 558 42.59 20.58 -10.30
N LEU A 559 41.58 21.40 -10.57
CA LEU A 559 40.38 21.03 -11.34
C LEU A 559 40.28 21.71 -12.71
N ASP A 560 41.28 22.45 -13.20
CA ASP A 560 41.22 23.13 -14.52
C ASP A 560 39.96 24.00 -14.66
N ILE A 561 39.73 24.87 -13.68
CA ILE A 561 38.62 25.83 -13.59
C ILE A 561 39.21 27.24 -13.64
N ASP A 562 38.94 28.00 -14.71
CA ASP A 562 39.56 29.30 -15.00
C ASP A 562 39.44 30.31 -13.84
N ASP A 563 38.27 30.41 -13.22
CA ASP A 563 38.02 31.35 -12.13
C ASP A 563 36.94 30.88 -11.13
N LYS A 564 36.81 31.67 -10.05
CA LYS A 564 35.80 31.46 -9.00
C LYS A 564 34.36 31.53 -9.52
N GLU A 565 34.08 32.37 -10.51
CA GLU A 565 32.72 32.55 -11.04
C GLU A 565 32.28 31.33 -11.87
N MET A 566 33.19 30.69 -12.59
CA MET A 566 32.97 29.40 -13.25
C MET A 566 32.63 28.29 -12.24
N LEU A 567 33.33 28.24 -11.09
CA LEU A 567 33.00 27.32 -9.99
C LEU A 567 31.62 27.63 -9.38
N ILE A 568 31.29 28.89 -9.15
CA ILE A 568 29.98 29.34 -8.66
C ILE A 568 28.87 28.90 -9.63
N ASN A 569 29.04 29.12 -10.94
CA ASN A 569 28.03 28.77 -11.94
C ASN A 569 27.81 27.25 -12.08
N LYS A 570 28.87 26.43 -11.98
CA LYS A 570 28.75 24.97 -11.91
C LYS A 570 27.92 24.53 -10.69
N LEU A 571 28.11 25.18 -9.54
CA LEU A 571 27.35 24.89 -8.31
C LEU A 571 25.91 25.43 -8.36
N LYS A 572 25.68 26.65 -8.87
CA LYS A 572 24.34 27.20 -9.15
C LYS A 572 23.52 26.22 -10.00
N LYS A 573 24.10 25.72 -11.11
CA LYS A 573 23.47 24.72 -11.98
C LYS A 573 23.13 23.44 -11.22
N PHE A 574 24.09 22.87 -10.48
CA PHE A 574 23.85 21.66 -9.67
C PHE A 574 22.70 21.81 -8.67
N LEU A 575 22.58 22.94 -8.00
CA LEU A 575 21.51 23.18 -7.03
C LEU A 575 20.13 23.29 -7.70
N VAL A 576 20.05 23.94 -8.86
CA VAL A 576 18.84 23.99 -9.71
C VAL A 576 18.47 22.58 -10.18
N ASP A 577 19.43 21.83 -10.71
CA ASP A 577 19.21 20.47 -11.23
C ASP A 577 18.64 19.57 -10.11
N ILE A 578 19.19 19.62 -8.88
CA ILE A 578 18.63 18.93 -7.71
C ILE A 578 17.21 19.40 -7.38
N LEU A 579 16.90 20.69 -7.50
CA LEU A 579 15.57 21.19 -7.18
C LEU A 579 14.52 20.66 -8.16
N LEU A 580 14.84 20.66 -9.47
CA LEU A 580 13.86 20.50 -10.55
C LEU A 580 13.79 19.10 -11.20
N GLY A 581 14.82 18.24 -11.08
CA GLY A 581 14.77 16.89 -11.69
C GLY A 581 15.77 15.84 -11.20
N PHE A 582 16.91 16.23 -10.64
CA PHE A 582 17.95 15.29 -10.19
C PHE A 582 17.56 14.58 -8.87
N PHE A 583 17.70 13.26 -8.85
CA PHE A 583 17.59 12.41 -7.66
C PHE A 583 18.88 11.61 -7.45
N ALA A 584 19.23 11.24 -6.21
CA ALA A 584 20.43 10.43 -5.96
C ALA A 584 20.25 8.92 -6.27
N GLY A 585 19.00 8.42 -6.25
CA GLY A 585 18.70 6.99 -6.28
C GLY A 585 18.43 6.39 -7.67
N SER A 586 17.95 7.19 -8.61
CA SER A 586 17.69 6.83 -10.02
C SER A 586 18.75 7.44 -10.92
N LYS A 587 18.93 6.93 -12.15
CA LYS A 587 19.67 7.67 -13.17
C LYS A 587 18.81 8.82 -13.67
N TRP A 588 19.39 10.00 -13.78
CA TRP A 588 18.76 11.19 -14.33
C TRP A 588 19.10 11.33 -15.81
N ASP A 589 18.12 11.70 -16.63
CA ASP A 589 18.26 11.85 -18.09
C ASP A 589 18.55 13.29 -18.53
N GLY A 590 18.54 14.24 -17.58
CA GLY A 590 18.72 15.68 -17.83
C GLY A 590 17.41 16.47 -17.92
N SER A 591 16.25 15.83 -17.82
CA SER A 591 14.94 16.50 -17.85
C SER A 591 14.54 17.09 -16.49
N TYR A 592 13.76 18.17 -16.50
CA TYR A 592 13.12 18.67 -15.29
C TYR A 592 11.70 18.08 -15.18
N GLU A 593 11.34 17.61 -13.98
CA GLU A 593 9.98 17.19 -13.64
C GLU A 593 9.09 18.36 -13.20
N SER A 594 9.71 19.50 -12.89
CA SER A 594 9.06 20.72 -12.41
C SER A 594 9.70 21.95 -13.04
N ASN A 595 8.87 22.88 -13.51
CA ASN A 595 9.31 24.14 -14.13
C ASN A 595 9.31 25.32 -13.14
N GLY A 596 8.90 25.09 -11.89
CA GLY A 596 9.01 26.08 -10.83
C GLY A 596 9.06 25.49 -9.42
N THR A 597 9.12 26.37 -8.44
CA THR A 597 9.02 26.01 -7.02
C THR A 597 8.29 27.10 -6.25
N ILE A 598 7.24 26.71 -5.54
CA ILE A 598 6.44 27.54 -4.66
C ILE A 598 7.05 27.50 -3.26
N VAL A 599 7.36 28.66 -2.71
CA VAL A 599 7.88 28.82 -1.35
C VAL A 599 6.76 29.35 -0.45
N VAL A 600 6.43 28.57 0.57
CA VAL A 600 5.50 28.99 1.64
C VAL A 600 6.32 29.60 2.76
N LYS A 601 6.26 30.94 2.89
CA LYS A 601 6.99 31.71 3.90
C LYS A 601 6.41 31.48 5.30
N GLU A 602 7.13 31.86 6.35
CA GLU A 602 6.70 31.65 7.75
C GLU A 602 5.34 32.29 8.09
N ASN A 603 4.97 33.41 7.45
CA ASN A 603 3.66 34.06 7.58
C ASN A 603 2.55 33.36 6.77
N GLY A 604 2.86 32.29 6.02
CA GLY A 604 1.94 31.60 5.12
C GLY A 604 1.75 32.25 3.75
N SER A 605 2.43 33.37 3.43
CA SER A 605 2.37 33.93 2.06
C SER A 605 3.14 33.06 1.08
N LEU A 606 2.62 32.95 -0.15
CA LEU A 606 3.25 32.22 -1.24
C LEU A 606 4.09 33.17 -2.10
N VAL A 607 5.30 32.76 -2.45
CA VAL A 607 6.12 33.36 -3.53
C VAL A 607 6.69 32.23 -4.38
N THR A 608 7.03 32.48 -5.65
CA THR A 608 7.39 31.41 -6.60
C THR A 608 8.59 31.74 -7.45
N PHE A 609 9.47 30.76 -7.62
CA PHE A 609 10.48 30.75 -8.67
C PHE A 609 9.99 29.92 -9.86
N HIS A 610 10.37 30.29 -11.08
CA HIS A 610 9.99 29.59 -12.30
C HIS A 610 11.11 29.72 -13.34
N ILE A 611 11.23 28.76 -14.27
CA ILE A 611 12.29 28.73 -15.30
C ILE A 611 12.33 29.94 -16.26
N ILE A 612 11.38 30.87 -16.15
CA ILE A 612 11.42 32.14 -16.89
C ILE A 612 12.33 33.18 -16.24
N ASP A 613 12.57 33.07 -14.92
CA ASP A 613 13.61 33.78 -14.18
C ASP A 613 14.49 32.75 -13.45
N MET A 614 15.42 32.18 -14.22
CA MET A 614 16.40 31.24 -13.70
C MET A 614 17.46 31.89 -12.81
N GLU A 615 17.74 33.19 -12.93
CA GLU A 615 18.88 33.78 -12.23
C GLU A 615 18.54 34.07 -10.77
N SER A 616 17.36 34.64 -10.48
CA SER A 616 16.87 34.79 -9.10
C SER A 616 16.83 33.45 -8.35
N LEU A 617 16.45 32.36 -9.04
CA LEU A 617 16.45 31.02 -8.46
C LEU A 617 17.86 30.48 -8.16
N LYS A 618 18.81 30.64 -9.09
CA LYS A 618 20.21 30.24 -8.90
C LYS A 618 20.85 30.99 -7.72
N ASP A 619 20.68 32.31 -7.67
CA ASP A 619 21.21 33.16 -6.61
C ASP A 619 20.61 32.78 -5.25
N TYR A 620 19.27 32.67 -5.17
CA TYR A 620 18.59 32.22 -3.96
C TYR A 620 19.15 30.89 -3.43
N LEU A 621 19.32 29.89 -4.31
CA LEU A 621 19.86 28.58 -3.92
C LEU A 621 21.33 28.68 -3.46
N TYR A 622 22.19 29.38 -4.21
CA TYR A 622 23.61 29.53 -3.86
C TYR A 622 23.84 30.35 -2.57
N GLU A 623 23.00 31.36 -2.34
CA GLU A 623 23.05 32.22 -1.16
C GLU A 623 22.35 31.64 0.07
N ASN A 624 21.55 30.57 -0.04
CA ASN A 624 20.86 30.00 1.12
C ASN A 624 21.25 28.55 1.44
N ILE A 625 21.64 27.73 0.46
CA ILE A 625 21.91 26.31 0.70
C ILE A 625 23.19 26.08 1.52
N ARG A 626 23.10 25.11 2.44
CA ARG A 626 24.15 24.67 3.36
C ARG A 626 24.26 23.15 3.37
N LEU A 627 25.48 22.65 3.61
CA LEU A 627 25.73 21.27 3.98
C LEU A 627 25.34 21.05 5.45
N ASP A 628 24.74 19.90 5.75
CA ASP A 628 24.38 19.47 7.11
C ASP A 628 24.98 18.10 7.44
N THR A 629 25.10 17.76 8.73
CA THR A 629 25.64 16.47 9.21
C THR A 629 24.50 15.51 9.58
N PRO A 630 24.16 14.54 8.70
CA PRO A 630 23.19 13.52 9.02
C PRO A 630 23.71 12.48 10.01
N SER A 631 22.82 11.59 10.48
CA SER A 631 23.18 10.51 11.40
C SER A 631 24.16 9.53 10.74
N SER A 632 25.42 9.57 11.19
CA SER A 632 26.51 8.75 10.64
C SER A 632 26.25 7.24 10.71
N SER A 633 25.55 6.78 11.76
CA SER A 633 25.13 5.38 11.91
C SER A 633 23.99 5.00 10.97
N ARG A 634 22.96 5.86 10.82
CA ARG A 634 21.81 5.61 9.93
C ARG A 634 22.23 5.49 8.46
N HIS A 635 23.18 6.31 8.04
CA HIS A 635 23.62 6.40 6.63
C HIS A 635 24.98 5.71 6.37
N LYS A 636 25.52 4.99 7.37
CA LYS A 636 26.73 4.14 7.29
C LYS A 636 27.96 4.85 6.74
N PHE A 637 28.31 6.01 7.32
CA PHE A 637 29.48 6.81 6.93
C PHE A 637 30.25 7.33 8.15
N GLY A 638 31.42 7.93 7.91
CA GLY A 638 32.21 8.60 8.94
C GLY A 638 33.14 7.71 9.77
N THR A 639 33.29 6.43 9.42
CA THR A 639 34.31 5.50 9.95
C THR A 639 35.25 5.09 8.83
N ILE A 640 36.52 4.84 9.18
CA ILE A 640 37.48 4.20 8.28
C ILE A 640 37.02 2.77 8.03
N ILE A 641 36.99 2.37 6.77
CA ILE A 641 36.69 1.03 6.27
C ILE A 641 37.97 0.51 5.61
N GLN A 642 38.36 -0.72 5.92
CA GLN A 642 39.49 -1.40 5.27
C GLN A 642 38.94 -2.42 4.26
N ASP A 643 39.42 -2.37 3.01
CA ASP A 643 39.20 -3.42 2.01
C ASP A 643 40.56 -3.85 1.44
N LYS A 644 40.89 -5.12 1.65
CA LYS A 644 42.20 -5.73 1.40
C LYS A 644 43.34 -4.96 2.07
N THR A 645 44.03 -4.11 1.32
CA THR A 645 45.19 -3.31 1.77
C THR A 645 44.93 -1.80 1.72
N LYS A 646 43.73 -1.37 1.29
CA LYS A 646 43.36 0.03 1.13
C LYS A 646 42.40 0.46 2.24
N ASN A 647 42.57 1.69 2.70
CA ASN A 647 41.75 2.33 3.71
C ASN A 647 40.85 3.38 3.05
N TYR A 648 39.60 3.49 3.49
CA TYR A 648 38.61 4.40 2.90
C TYR A 648 37.80 5.12 3.98
N LEU A 649 37.50 6.39 3.77
CA LEU A 649 36.48 7.11 4.53
C LEU A 649 35.27 7.39 3.63
N LYS A 650 34.07 7.24 4.19
CA LYS A 650 32.83 7.71 3.56
C LYS A 650 32.36 9.00 4.21
N LEU A 651 32.04 10.01 3.41
CA LEU A 651 31.36 11.24 3.84
C LEU A 651 30.00 11.34 3.14
N ASN A 652 29.00 11.95 3.79
CA ASN A 652 27.64 12.07 3.23
C ASN A 652 27.31 13.51 2.83
N LEU A 653 26.74 13.69 1.63
CA LEU A 653 26.16 14.94 1.19
C LEU A 653 24.69 15.02 1.62
N GLN A 654 24.39 16.00 2.46
CA GLN A 654 23.03 16.46 2.74
C GLN A 654 23.00 17.97 2.51
N LEU A 655 22.02 18.45 1.73
CA LEU A 655 21.85 19.87 1.42
C LEU A 655 20.53 20.38 2.00
N ARG A 656 20.59 21.48 2.75
CA ARG A 656 19.45 22.16 3.37
C ARG A 656 19.46 23.66 3.10
N PHE A 657 18.31 24.29 3.30
CA PHE A 657 18.19 25.75 3.46
C PHE A 657 18.47 26.12 4.94
#